data_AF-A0A0G4MJ71-F1
#
_entry.id   AF-A0A0G4MJ71-F1
#
_cell.length_a   1.000
_cell.length_b   1.000
_cell.length_c   1.000
_cell.angle_alpha   90.00
_cell.angle_beta   90.00
_cell.angle_gamma   90.00
#
_symmetry.space_group_name_H-M   'P 1'
#
loop_
_entity.id
_entity.type
_entity.pdbx_description
1 polymer ?
#
loop_
_entity_poly.entity_id
_entity_poly.type
_entity_poly.pdbx_seq_one_letter_code
_entity_poly.pdbx_strand_id
1 'polypeptide(L)'
;MQGCRQVLVKARSPSEPTNHAVATADPKGQSSKITGGSHAGLHPDSGAGPANTPALTPHGPGRLKATFDTEVVGFKSVICYRTGLAIPRKPDIAAARQAFEGIFKTHTQGTGKAFTRVDHQGLNEFFVHRLASLIRDGEAPVKKPIQFHTGLGDNDITLTSASPSHLQEFIREYPTVPIVLLHASYPYTREAGYLATVYANVQDGQETAVRQILELCPWSKILWSTDGHWFPETYLLAVLQVREVFGKVLGDFVRKRHITWQEGCQLVRDVFFNNSNKLYRLGLTRRDENEAPGQSQQTVSSDLDLLEEYLAANPTPTFLRVYWNDFTATPRMRAIPLPNVLRQLREEGVFSVGVTKASLGLLQNDLSAPGTSPVGEYRLYPDFSSLVGGPGKGHASTFGDFREPDGSAVTLCPRTLLQHLTDLASRRGLSFQLGFEVELVLLQRGSFDGQPYYSALETDGHAWSVGRAMDSPVVAEVIEPAIAALAEQGIFIEQVHPESAPGQFEVVLPRAAPLAAVDTLIHVRNVISNAAKKAGYRMTLHPKPFAMACGNAAHAHLSISSANGDKPEVYQPFYAGILRHLRAICALTYSNPASYNRLVDGAWAGGRWVAWGTQNREVPLRKVSGSHWEIKCIDGLANPYLAISAILAGGLLGVKNNEALIWGDCGVDPATLTDNDKRELNVEEMLPLSLDEALAALQKDDDMVSLIGEELVERYVNVKEAEAKFLEEMNVETRRQWIMARH
;
A
#
# COMPACT_ATOMS: atom_id res chain seq x y z
N MET A 1 -2.95 -25.50 -48.22
CA MET A 1 -3.73 -24.80 -47.18
C MET A 1 -2.82 -24.38 -46.03
N GLN A 2 -2.09 -23.28 -46.19
CA GLN A 2 -1.35 -22.58 -45.13
C GLN A 2 -1.60 -21.10 -45.41
N GLY A 3 -2.08 -20.33 -44.41
CA GLY A 3 -2.48 -18.92 -44.64
C GLY A 3 -3.55 -18.36 -43.70
N CYS A 4 -4.38 -19.21 -43.07
CA CYS A 4 -5.27 -18.77 -41.99
C CYS A 4 -4.50 -18.75 -40.65
N ARG A 5 -3.99 -17.59 -40.23
CA ARG A 5 -3.53 -17.38 -38.84
C ARG A 5 -4.75 -17.24 -37.91
N GLN A 6 -5.33 -18.37 -37.50
CA GLN A 6 -6.09 -18.40 -36.26
C GLN A 6 -5.10 -18.30 -35.10
N VAL A 7 -5.32 -17.35 -34.18
CA VAL A 7 -4.52 -17.25 -32.95
C VAL A 7 -5.04 -18.31 -31.98
N LEU A 8 -4.23 -19.34 -31.76
CA LEU A 8 -4.51 -20.42 -30.81
C LEU A 8 -4.19 -19.95 -29.40
N VAL A 9 -5.16 -20.02 -28.49
CA VAL A 9 -4.92 -19.77 -27.06
C VAL A 9 -4.38 -21.07 -26.45
N LYS A 10 -3.08 -21.10 -26.13
CA LYS A 10 -2.43 -22.21 -25.41
C LYS A 10 -2.36 -21.92 -23.91
N ALA A 11 -2.56 -22.95 -23.09
CA ALA A 11 -2.12 -22.93 -21.70
C ALA A 11 -0.59 -23.10 -21.59
N ARG A 12 0.01 -22.58 -20.52
CA ARG A 12 1.40 -22.84 -20.10
C ARG A 12 1.44 -23.05 -18.58
N SER A 13 2.29 -23.94 -18.09
CA SER A 13 2.55 -24.07 -16.65
C SER A 13 3.60 -23.04 -16.18
N PRO A 14 3.70 -22.75 -14.87
CA PRO A 14 4.69 -21.81 -14.32
C PRO A 14 6.07 -22.44 -14.06
N SER A 15 6.41 -23.59 -14.67
CA SER A 15 7.45 -24.51 -14.17
C SER A 15 8.69 -24.67 -15.05
N GLU A 16 8.88 -23.84 -16.08
CA GLU A 16 10.09 -23.85 -16.94
C GLU A 16 10.81 -22.50 -16.88
N PRO A 17 12.16 -22.47 -16.79
CA PRO A 17 12.93 -21.24 -16.73
C PRO A 17 12.95 -20.49 -18.06
N THR A 18 12.89 -19.16 -18.00
CA THR A 18 12.73 -18.27 -19.16
C THR A 18 14.04 -18.07 -19.94
N ASN A 19 14.29 -18.91 -20.94
CA ASN A 19 15.19 -18.54 -22.05
C ASN A 19 14.43 -17.63 -23.04
N HIS A 20 14.88 -16.39 -23.18
CA HIS A 20 14.29 -15.43 -24.12
C HIS A 20 14.64 -15.76 -25.57
N ALA A 21 13.65 -16.26 -26.32
CA ALA A 21 13.76 -16.50 -27.76
C ALA A 21 12.52 -15.98 -28.50
N VAL A 22 12.45 -14.65 -28.70
CA VAL A 22 11.51 -14.06 -29.66
C VAL A 22 12.11 -14.25 -31.05
N ALA A 23 11.49 -15.10 -31.87
CA ALA A 23 11.96 -15.39 -33.22
C ALA A 23 11.58 -14.27 -34.21
N THR A 24 12.29 -13.13 -34.13
CA THR A 24 12.31 -12.13 -35.20
C THR A 24 13.21 -12.60 -36.35
N ALA A 25 12.67 -12.66 -37.56
CA ALA A 25 13.45 -12.88 -38.77
C ALA A 25 13.85 -11.54 -39.38
N ASP A 26 15.10 -11.11 -39.18
CA ASP A 26 15.67 -9.91 -39.82
C ASP A 26 16.52 -10.30 -41.04
N PRO A 27 16.25 -9.77 -42.26
CA PRO A 27 16.87 -10.26 -43.48
C PRO A 27 18.17 -9.51 -43.85
N LYS A 28 19.31 -9.99 -43.35
CA LYS A 28 20.63 -9.81 -43.99
C LYS A 28 21.53 -11.02 -43.70
N GLY A 29 22.08 -11.61 -44.76
CA GLY A 29 23.07 -12.68 -44.65
C GLY A 29 24.49 -12.14 -44.70
N GLN A 30 25.38 -12.67 -43.86
CA GLN A 30 26.83 -12.69 -44.08
C GLN A 30 27.42 -13.98 -43.48
N SER A 31 28.56 -14.42 -44.01
CA SER A 31 29.12 -15.74 -43.75
C SER A 31 30.26 -15.73 -42.74
N SER A 32 30.31 -16.74 -41.89
CA SER A 32 31.58 -17.25 -41.33
C SER A 32 31.55 -18.78 -41.30
N LYS A 33 32.72 -19.39 -41.54
CA LYS A 33 32.97 -20.82 -41.35
C LYS A 33 33.54 -21.02 -39.95
N ILE A 34 33.38 -22.22 -39.38
CA ILE A 34 34.50 -22.99 -38.80
C ILE A 34 34.12 -24.48 -38.69
N THR A 35 35.14 -25.33 -38.63
CA THR A 35 35.19 -26.72 -39.13
C THR A 35 35.10 -27.82 -38.07
N GLY A 36 34.63 -29.01 -38.49
CA GLY A 36 34.90 -30.32 -37.87
C GLY A 36 33.85 -30.77 -36.84
N GLY A 37 33.47 -32.06 -36.74
CA GLY A 37 33.79 -33.28 -37.50
C GLY A 37 32.95 -34.45 -36.92
N SER A 38 32.96 -35.69 -37.42
CA SER A 38 33.58 -36.32 -38.59
C SER A 38 32.93 -37.71 -38.84
N HIS A 39 32.87 -38.17 -40.11
CA HIS A 39 32.68 -39.58 -40.56
C HIS A 39 31.45 -40.40 -40.09
N ALA A 40 30.93 -41.39 -40.84
CA ALA A 40 31.10 -41.75 -42.27
C ALA A 40 29.87 -42.56 -42.76
N GLY A 41 29.68 -42.63 -44.08
CA GLY A 41 28.69 -43.50 -44.73
C GLY A 41 28.64 -43.23 -46.24
N LEU A 42 29.02 -44.21 -47.06
CA LEU A 42 29.11 -44.08 -48.52
C LEU A 42 28.04 -44.92 -49.25
N HIS A 43 27.36 -44.25 -50.18
CA HIS A 43 26.91 -44.65 -51.54
C HIS A 43 27.26 -46.05 -52.13
N PRO A 44 26.58 -46.52 -53.22
CA PRO A 44 25.51 -45.88 -54.04
C PRO A 44 24.32 -46.81 -54.45
N ASP A 45 23.56 -46.34 -55.46
CA ASP A 45 22.73 -47.06 -56.45
C ASP A 45 21.25 -47.44 -56.15
N SER A 46 20.32 -47.39 -57.11
CA SER A 46 20.27 -46.67 -58.42
C SER A 46 18.82 -46.68 -58.99
N GLY A 47 18.56 -45.99 -60.11
CA GLY A 47 17.36 -46.18 -60.96
C GLY A 47 16.19 -45.22 -60.73
N ALA A 48 15.66 -44.59 -61.78
CA ALA A 48 14.76 -43.44 -61.68
C ALA A 48 13.34 -43.63 -62.24
N GLY A 49 12.37 -42.99 -61.57
CA GLY A 49 11.15 -42.42 -62.19
C GLY A 49 9.87 -43.28 -62.22
N PRO A 50 8.72 -42.69 -62.63
CA PRO A 50 8.46 -41.28 -62.93
C PRO A 50 7.64 -40.58 -61.82
N ALA A 51 7.31 -39.29 -62.03
CA ALA A 51 6.53 -38.49 -61.08
C ALA A 51 5.09 -39.01 -60.92
N ASN A 52 4.62 -39.10 -59.68
CA ASN A 52 3.23 -39.40 -59.37
C ASN A 52 2.72 -38.41 -58.30
N THR A 53 1.52 -37.87 -58.51
CA THR A 53 0.94 -36.79 -57.70
C THR A 53 0.80 -37.23 -56.23
N PRO A 54 1.22 -36.43 -55.23
CA PRO A 54 0.98 -36.75 -53.83
C PRO A 54 -0.53 -36.81 -53.54
N ALA A 55 -1.06 -38.02 -53.42
CA ALA A 55 -2.46 -38.25 -53.15
C ALA A 55 -2.85 -37.69 -51.77
N LEU A 56 -4.08 -37.18 -51.66
CA LEU A 56 -4.66 -36.80 -50.37
C LEU A 56 -4.78 -38.05 -49.49
N THR A 57 -3.96 -38.14 -48.45
CA THR A 57 -3.98 -39.24 -47.49
C THR A 57 -5.29 -39.25 -46.67
N PRO A 58 -5.75 -40.44 -46.20
CA PRO A 58 -7.14 -40.62 -45.77
C PRO A 58 -7.43 -40.07 -44.36
N HIS A 59 -7.47 -38.74 -44.26
CA HIS A 59 -8.05 -38.02 -43.12
C HIS A 59 -9.17 -37.12 -43.65
N GLY A 60 -10.42 -37.46 -43.32
CA GLY A 60 -11.61 -36.93 -43.99
C GLY A 60 -11.79 -35.40 -43.92
N PRO A 61 -12.47 -34.79 -44.89
CA PRO A 61 -12.61 -33.34 -45.03
C PRO A 61 -13.54 -32.72 -43.96
N GLY A 62 -13.04 -32.55 -42.73
CA GLY A 62 -13.84 -31.92 -41.70
C GLY A 62 -13.37 -31.89 -40.25
N ARG A 63 -12.15 -32.29 -39.87
CA ARG A 63 -11.68 -32.15 -38.47
C ARG A 63 -10.52 -31.16 -38.34
N LEU A 64 -10.78 -30.00 -37.72
CA LEU A 64 -9.75 -29.03 -37.35
C LEU A 64 -8.99 -29.56 -36.12
N LYS A 65 -7.75 -30.03 -36.27
CA LYS A 65 -6.99 -30.71 -35.18
C LYS A 65 -7.02 -29.95 -33.84
N ALA A 66 -6.92 -28.61 -33.87
CA ALA A 66 -6.99 -27.74 -32.70
C ALA A 66 -8.28 -27.87 -31.85
N THR A 67 -9.40 -28.39 -32.40
CA THR A 67 -10.62 -28.64 -31.62
C THR A 67 -10.48 -29.83 -30.65
N PHE A 68 -9.54 -30.76 -30.90
CA PHE A 68 -9.29 -31.94 -30.07
C PHE A 68 -7.94 -31.88 -29.32
N ASP A 69 -7.01 -31.03 -29.77
CA ASP A 69 -5.72 -30.73 -29.14
C ASP A 69 -5.87 -30.31 -27.66
N THR A 70 -5.19 -30.96 -26.71
CA THR A 70 -5.31 -30.65 -25.28
C THR A 70 -4.61 -29.37 -24.84
N GLU A 71 -3.66 -28.83 -25.61
CA GLU A 71 -2.98 -27.58 -25.27
C GLU A 71 -3.83 -26.34 -25.62
N VAL A 72 -4.71 -26.47 -26.63
CA VAL A 72 -5.55 -25.37 -27.13
C VAL A 72 -6.80 -25.24 -26.26
N VAL A 73 -6.88 -24.20 -25.42
CA VAL A 73 -8.02 -24.01 -24.50
C VAL A 73 -9.18 -23.21 -25.10
N GLY A 74 -8.97 -22.49 -26.20
CA GLY A 74 -10.00 -21.69 -26.87
C GLY A 74 -9.53 -21.05 -28.18
N PHE A 75 -10.46 -20.35 -28.85
CA PHE A 75 -10.22 -19.70 -30.15
C PHE A 75 -10.59 -18.21 -30.10
N LYS A 76 -9.68 -17.31 -30.50
CA LYS A 76 -9.95 -15.85 -30.60
C LYS A 76 -10.40 -15.49 -32.02
N SER A 77 -11.55 -14.81 -32.13
CA SER A 77 -12.15 -14.29 -33.36
C SER A 77 -12.04 -12.76 -33.41
N VAL A 78 -11.57 -12.25 -34.53
CA VAL A 78 -11.41 -10.80 -34.81
C VAL A 78 -12.39 -10.28 -35.85
N ILE A 79 -13.49 -11.01 -36.09
CA ILE A 79 -14.49 -10.71 -37.13
C ILE A 79 -15.13 -9.31 -36.98
N CYS A 80 -15.26 -8.82 -35.73
CA CYS A 80 -15.70 -7.47 -35.39
C CYS A 80 -14.96 -6.39 -36.19
N TYR A 81 -13.63 -6.52 -36.29
CA TYR A 81 -12.74 -5.59 -36.99
C TYR A 81 -12.76 -5.73 -38.52
N ARG A 82 -13.60 -6.58 -39.09
CA ARG A 82 -13.59 -6.90 -40.53
C ARG A 82 -14.95 -6.72 -41.16
N THR A 83 -15.94 -7.41 -40.61
CA THR A 83 -17.26 -7.58 -41.22
C THR A 83 -18.38 -7.40 -40.19
N GLY A 84 -18.04 -6.80 -39.04
CA GLY A 84 -18.94 -6.59 -37.91
C GLY A 84 -19.30 -7.87 -37.15
N LEU A 85 -20.21 -7.70 -36.20
CA LEU A 85 -20.78 -8.77 -35.36
C LEU A 85 -22.17 -9.23 -35.81
N ALA A 86 -22.71 -8.66 -36.89
CA ALA A 86 -23.99 -9.02 -37.51
C ALA A 86 -23.90 -10.31 -38.34
N ILE A 87 -23.36 -11.37 -37.71
CA ILE A 87 -23.23 -12.68 -38.33
C ILE A 87 -24.64 -13.24 -38.57
N PRO A 88 -25.02 -13.55 -39.83
CA PRO A 88 -26.34 -14.07 -40.13
C PRO A 88 -26.56 -15.44 -39.46
N ARG A 89 -27.82 -15.86 -39.31
CA ARG A 89 -28.12 -17.15 -38.67
C ARG A 89 -27.54 -18.36 -39.43
N LYS A 90 -27.27 -18.22 -40.74
CA LYS A 90 -26.62 -19.22 -41.59
C LYS A 90 -25.64 -18.52 -42.53
N PRO A 91 -24.46 -19.10 -42.83
CA PRO A 91 -23.48 -18.50 -43.72
C PRO A 91 -23.93 -18.62 -45.18
N ASP A 92 -23.68 -17.59 -45.99
CA ASP A 92 -23.80 -17.70 -47.44
C ASP A 92 -22.59 -18.47 -48.01
N ILE A 93 -22.82 -19.76 -48.29
CA ILE A 93 -21.83 -20.67 -48.86
C ILE A 93 -21.44 -20.27 -50.30
N ALA A 94 -22.34 -19.62 -51.06
CA ALA A 94 -22.05 -19.16 -52.41
C ALA A 94 -21.14 -17.92 -52.37
N ALA A 95 -21.45 -16.93 -51.53
CA ALA A 95 -20.58 -15.76 -51.31
C ALA A 95 -19.22 -16.15 -50.72
N ALA A 96 -19.18 -17.06 -49.75
CA ALA A 96 -17.94 -17.59 -49.18
C ALA A 96 -17.06 -18.27 -50.25
N ARG A 97 -17.68 -19.05 -51.15
CA ARG A 97 -16.99 -19.70 -52.27
C ARG A 97 -16.49 -18.68 -53.29
N GLN A 98 -17.30 -17.70 -53.68
CA GLN A 98 -16.92 -16.65 -54.62
C GLN A 98 -15.73 -15.82 -54.09
N ALA A 99 -15.77 -15.46 -52.81
CA ALA A 99 -14.66 -14.80 -52.12
C ALA A 99 -13.37 -15.63 -52.15
N PHE A 100 -13.46 -16.92 -51.79
CA PHE A 100 -12.31 -17.83 -51.82
C PHE A 100 -11.74 -18.03 -53.25
N GLU A 101 -12.60 -18.18 -54.25
CA GLU A 101 -12.17 -18.28 -55.65
C GLU A 101 -11.52 -16.99 -56.17
N GLY A 102 -11.96 -15.82 -55.71
CA GLY A 102 -11.32 -14.53 -55.99
C GLY A 102 -9.91 -14.42 -55.40
N ILE A 103 -9.76 -14.79 -54.11
CA ILE A 103 -8.45 -14.85 -53.44
C ILE A 103 -7.52 -15.83 -54.15
N PHE A 104 -8.02 -17.04 -54.48
CA PHE A 104 -7.24 -18.08 -55.14
C PHE A 104 -6.79 -17.68 -56.55
N LYS A 105 -7.66 -17.05 -57.35
CA LYS A 105 -7.30 -16.49 -58.67
C LYS A 105 -6.23 -15.40 -58.54
N THR A 106 -6.42 -14.44 -57.63
CA THR A 106 -5.45 -13.34 -57.38
C THR A 106 -4.07 -13.88 -57.01
N HIS A 107 -4.02 -14.92 -56.16
CA HIS A 107 -2.77 -15.55 -55.73
C HIS A 107 -2.10 -16.38 -56.85
N THR A 108 -2.88 -17.13 -57.65
CA THR A 108 -2.34 -18.00 -58.71
C THR A 108 -2.00 -17.27 -60.01
N GLN A 109 -2.62 -16.13 -60.27
CA GLN A 109 -2.38 -15.31 -61.47
C GLN A 109 -1.19 -14.33 -61.32
N GLY A 110 -0.44 -14.40 -60.21
CA GLY A 110 0.84 -13.69 -60.06
C GLY A 110 0.73 -12.16 -60.05
N THR A 111 -0.42 -11.59 -59.68
CA THR A 111 -0.78 -10.18 -59.90
C THR A 111 -0.03 -9.14 -59.06
N GLY A 112 1.15 -9.47 -58.51
CA GLY A 112 2.00 -8.61 -57.67
C GLY A 112 1.45 -8.27 -56.27
N LYS A 113 0.12 -8.21 -56.11
CA LYS A 113 -0.56 -7.98 -54.82
C LYS A 113 -0.45 -9.24 -53.94
N ALA A 114 0.42 -9.17 -52.93
CA ALA A 114 0.46 -10.17 -51.87
C ALA A 114 -0.88 -10.21 -51.11
N PHE A 115 -1.34 -11.42 -50.75
CA PHE A 115 -2.51 -11.58 -49.90
C PHE A 115 -2.16 -11.23 -48.45
N THR A 116 -2.75 -10.15 -47.92
CA THR A 116 -2.37 -9.59 -46.61
C THR A 116 -3.25 -10.05 -45.45
N ARG A 117 -4.57 -10.16 -45.63
CA ARG A 117 -5.53 -10.47 -44.55
C ARG A 117 -6.84 -11.09 -45.08
N VAL A 118 -7.61 -11.71 -44.18
CA VAL A 118 -8.99 -12.16 -44.45
C VAL A 118 -9.97 -11.12 -43.90
N ASP A 119 -10.74 -10.50 -44.78
CA ASP A 119 -11.70 -9.43 -44.48
C ASP A 119 -13.03 -9.55 -45.25
N HIS A 120 -13.22 -10.61 -46.05
CA HIS A 120 -14.37 -10.77 -46.93
C HIS A 120 -15.59 -11.33 -46.16
N GLN A 121 -16.75 -10.65 -46.25
CA GLN A 121 -17.97 -10.92 -45.45
C GLN A 121 -18.37 -12.40 -45.37
N GLY A 122 -18.91 -12.98 -46.44
CA GLY A 122 -19.40 -14.37 -46.41
C GLY A 122 -18.33 -15.40 -46.04
N LEU A 123 -17.05 -15.13 -46.31
CA LEU A 123 -15.94 -16.03 -45.98
C LEU A 123 -15.60 -15.99 -44.48
N ASN A 124 -15.61 -14.81 -43.86
CA ASN A 124 -15.41 -14.65 -42.41
C ASN A 124 -16.58 -15.27 -41.63
N GLU A 125 -17.82 -14.97 -42.04
CA GLU A 125 -19.03 -15.59 -41.49
C GLU A 125 -18.96 -17.13 -41.58
N PHE A 126 -18.62 -17.66 -42.77
CA PHE A 126 -18.45 -19.09 -42.98
C PHE A 126 -17.38 -19.71 -42.06
N PHE A 127 -16.23 -19.06 -41.85
CA PHE A 127 -15.21 -19.58 -40.94
C PHE A 127 -15.69 -19.62 -39.48
N VAL A 128 -16.42 -18.61 -39.01
CA VAL A 128 -16.95 -18.58 -37.64
C VAL A 128 -18.07 -19.63 -37.46
N HIS A 129 -19.00 -19.75 -38.42
CA HIS A 129 -19.99 -20.83 -38.44
C HIS A 129 -19.36 -22.22 -38.51
N ARG A 130 -18.31 -22.40 -39.31
CA ARG A 130 -17.64 -23.70 -39.42
C ARG A 130 -16.93 -24.06 -38.12
N LEU A 131 -16.25 -23.11 -37.47
CA LEU A 131 -15.65 -23.31 -36.15
C LEU A 131 -16.69 -23.67 -35.09
N ALA A 132 -17.78 -22.91 -34.98
CA ALA A 132 -18.84 -23.16 -34.01
C ALA A 132 -19.54 -24.51 -34.23
N SER A 133 -19.78 -24.89 -35.49
CA SER A 133 -20.30 -26.22 -35.84
C SER A 133 -19.31 -27.32 -35.43
N LEU A 134 -18.01 -27.16 -35.69
CA LEU A 134 -17.00 -28.14 -35.28
C LEU A 134 -16.84 -28.28 -33.76
N ILE A 135 -17.07 -27.21 -33.01
CA ILE A 135 -17.10 -27.26 -31.54
C ILE A 135 -18.38 -27.96 -31.07
N ARG A 136 -19.56 -27.54 -31.57
CA ARG A 136 -20.86 -28.14 -31.27
C ARG A 136 -20.87 -29.65 -31.52
N ASP A 137 -20.40 -30.06 -32.70
CA ASP A 137 -20.44 -31.44 -33.19
C ASP A 137 -19.24 -32.28 -32.71
N GLY A 138 -18.22 -31.66 -32.09
CA GLY A 138 -17.01 -32.34 -31.62
C GLY A 138 -17.24 -33.18 -30.36
N GLU A 139 -16.72 -34.40 -30.35
CA GLU A 139 -16.85 -35.42 -29.27
C GLU A 139 -16.16 -35.05 -27.93
N ALA A 140 -15.56 -33.86 -27.81
CA ALA A 140 -14.86 -33.43 -26.62
C ALA A 140 -15.81 -33.28 -25.40
N PRO A 141 -15.44 -33.77 -24.20
CA PRO A 141 -16.31 -33.79 -23.01
C PRO A 141 -16.58 -32.41 -22.39
N VAL A 142 -15.90 -31.35 -22.88
CA VAL A 142 -16.33 -29.96 -22.75
C VAL A 142 -16.06 -29.26 -24.08
N LYS A 143 -16.97 -28.35 -24.44
CA LYS A 143 -16.93 -27.55 -25.66
C LYS A 143 -15.99 -26.36 -25.44
N LYS A 144 -15.03 -26.14 -26.34
CA LYS A 144 -14.05 -25.05 -26.21
C LYS A 144 -14.71 -23.69 -26.52
N PRO A 145 -14.42 -22.62 -25.76
CA PRO A 145 -14.97 -21.30 -26.01
C PRO A 145 -14.48 -20.66 -27.32
N ILE A 146 -15.36 -19.85 -27.92
CA ILE A 146 -15.01 -18.84 -28.92
C ILE A 146 -14.99 -17.47 -28.22
N GLN A 147 -13.82 -16.83 -28.18
CA GLN A 147 -13.65 -15.45 -27.73
C GLN A 147 -13.89 -14.52 -28.93
N PHE A 148 -14.86 -13.63 -28.85
CA PHE A 148 -15.03 -12.54 -29.81
C PHE A 148 -14.33 -11.29 -29.29
N HIS A 149 -13.46 -10.71 -30.10
CA HIS A 149 -12.90 -9.40 -29.82
C HIS A 149 -13.97 -8.33 -30.06
N THR A 150 -14.34 -7.57 -29.03
CA THR A 150 -15.53 -6.68 -29.05
C THR A 150 -15.27 -5.24 -28.56
N GLY A 151 -14.00 -4.82 -28.44
CA GLY A 151 -13.62 -3.43 -28.10
C GLY A 151 -12.75 -2.76 -29.19
N LEU A 152 -11.91 -1.82 -28.75
CA LEU A 152 -10.97 -1.06 -29.59
C LEU A 152 -9.62 -1.78 -29.76
N GLY A 153 -8.97 -1.64 -30.92
CA GLY A 153 -7.68 -2.30 -31.21
C GLY A 153 -7.20 -2.08 -32.64
N ASP A 154 -7.83 -2.68 -33.65
CA ASP A 154 -7.52 -2.36 -35.05
C ASP A 154 -8.18 -1.03 -35.47
N ASN A 155 -7.53 -0.30 -36.37
CA ASN A 155 -7.96 1.02 -36.85
C ASN A 155 -9.00 0.98 -37.99
N ASP A 156 -9.50 -0.21 -38.36
CA ASP A 156 -10.54 -0.43 -39.38
C ASP A 156 -11.91 -0.76 -38.78
N ILE A 157 -12.08 -0.64 -37.45
CA ILE A 157 -13.36 -0.90 -36.78
C ILE A 157 -14.49 0.03 -37.23
N THR A 158 -15.61 -0.55 -37.66
CA THR A 158 -16.87 0.18 -37.85
C THR A 158 -17.74 0.01 -36.61
N LEU A 159 -17.66 0.96 -35.67
CA LEU A 159 -18.25 0.88 -34.33
C LEU A 159 -19.75 0.48 -34.31
N THR A 160 -20.56 1.00 -35.23
CA THR A 160 -22.00 0.67 -35.33
C THR A 160 -22.26 -0.82 -35.64
N SER A 161 -21.31 -1.51 -36.26
CA SER A 161 -21.33 -2.95 -36.52
C SER A 161 -20.69 -3.79 -35.41
N ALA A 162 -20.03 -3.14 -34.44
CA ALA A 162 -19.27 -3.77 -33.35
C ALA A 162 -20.08 -3.99 -32.06
N SER A 163 -21.35 -3.57 -32.00
CA SER A 163 -22.20 -3.85 -30.84
C SER A 163 -22.43 -5.37 -30.70
N PRO A 164 -22.22 -5.96 -29.50
CA PRO A 164 -22.39 -7.40 -29.29
C PRO A 164 -23.85 -7.83 -29.44
N SER A 165 -24.81 -6.88 -29.35
CA SER A 165 -26.24 -7.10 -29.60
C SER A 165 -26.53 -7.73 -30.97
N HIS A 166 -25.65 -7.55 -31.95
CA HIS A 166 -25.75 -8.14 -33.29
C HIS A 166 -25.49 -9.66 -33.31
N LEU A 167 -24.77 -10.23 -32.33
CA LEU A 167 -24.45 -11.67 -32.26
C LEU A 167 -25.67 -12.55 -31.92
N GLN A 168 -26.83 -11.99 -31.60
CA GLN A 168 -27.98 -12.75 -31.07
C GLN A 168 -28.40 -13.94 -31.95
N GLU A 169 -28.47 -13.79 -33.27
CA GLU A 169 -28.84 -14.89 -34.18
C GLU A 169 -27.80 -16.01 -34.20
N PHE A 170 -26.52 -15.64 -34.11
CA PHE A 170 -25.42 -16.60 -34.02
C PHE A 170 -25.40 -17.33 -32.65
N ILE A 171 -25.62 -16.61 -31.55
CA ILE A 171 -25.72 -17.18 -30.19
C ILE A 171 -26.89 -18.18 -30.11
N ARG A 172 -28.03 -17.86 -30.74
CA ARG A 172 -29.23 -18.72 -30.82
C ARG A 172 -29.02 -20.00 -31.63
N GLU A 173 -28.19 -19.98 -32.67
CA GLU A 173 -27.89 -21.15 -33.50
C GLU A 173 -26.86 -22.11 -32.85
N TYR A 174 -26.04 -21.61 -31.91
CA TYR A 174 -25.00 -22.38 -31.23
C TYR A 174 -25.11 -22.38 -29.68
N PRO A 175 -26.26 -22.75 -29.08
CA PRO A 175 -26.51 -22.62 -27.64
C PRO A 175 -25.60 -23.50 -26.75
N THR A 176 -24.96 -24.53 -27.32
CA THR A 176 -24.01 -25.40 -26.61
C THR A 176 -22.54 -24.97 -26.79
N VAL A 177 -22.27 -23.88 -27.51
CA VAL A 177 -20.91 -23.35 -27.70
C VAL A 177 -20.69 -22.21 -26.69
N PRO A 178 -19.68 -22.29 -25.81
CA PRO A 178 -19.37 -21.18 -24.92
C PRO A 178 -18.84 -19.98 -25.72
N ILE A 179 -19.35 -18.79 -25.42
CA ILE A 179 -18.96 -17.54 -26.07
C ILE A 179 -18.41 -16.60 -24.99
N VAL A 180 -17.34 -15.88 -25.33
CA VAL A 180 -16.70 -14.90 -24.45
C VAL A 180 -16.59 -13.59 -25.23
N LEU A 181 -17.01 -12.49 -24.63
CA LEU A 181 -16.79 -11.15 -25.18
C LEU A 181 -15.54 -10.56 -24.48
N LEU A 182 -14.87 -9.64 -25.15
CA LEU A 182 -13.63 -9.04 -24.65
C LEU A 182 -13.75 -7.50 -24.57
N HIS A 183 -13.04 -6.91 -23.62
CA HIS A 183 -12.84 -5.46 -23.46
C HIS A 183 -14.09 -4.63 -23.14
N ALA A 184 -14.92 -5.07 -22.18
CA ALA A 184 -16.15 -4.37 -21.76
C ALA A 184 -17.16 -4.15 -22.90
N SER A 185 -17.00 -4.90 -24.01
CA SER A 185 -17.53 -4.63 -25.35
C SER A 185 -17.52 -3.14 -25.75
N TYR A 186 -16.51 -2.38 -25.29
CA TYR A 186 -16.55 -0.93 -25.21
C TYR A 186 -16.78 -0.27 -26.59
N PRO A 187 -17.73 0.68 -26.72
CA PRO A 187 -18.49 1.35 -25.65
C PRO A 187 -19.82 0.68 -25.26
N TYR A 188 -20.17 -0.48 -25.81
CA TYR A 188 -21.47 -1.15 -25.69
C TYR A 188 -21.57 -2.10 -24.48
N THR A 189 -21.11 -1.66 -23.31
CA THR A 189 -21.03 -2.52 -22.11
C THR A 189 -22.41 -2.94 -21.59
N ARG A 190 -23.41 -2.06 -21.66
CA ARG A 190 -24.76 -2.38 -21.15
C ARG A 190 -25.43 -3.45 -21.99
N GLU A 191 -25.20 -3.42 -23.30
CA GLU A 191 -25.63 -4.42 -24.26
C GLU A 191 -24.93 -5.77 -24.01
N ALA A 192 -23.62 -5.76 -23.70
CA ALA A 192 -22.88 -6.96 -23.31
C ALA A 192 -23.41 -7.56 -21.99
N GLY A 193 -23.63 -6.71 -20.98
CA GLY A 193 -24.22 -7.09 -19.69
C GLY A 193 -25.58 -7.77 -19.88
N TYR A 194 -26.49 -7.16 -20.64
CA TYR A 194 -27.80 -7.73 -21.00
C TYR A 194 -27.70 -9.11 -21.66
N LEU A 195 -26.77 -9.29 -22.62
CA LEU A 195 -26.57 -10.60 -23.26
C LEU A 195 -26.02 -11.64 -22.28
N ALA A 196 -25.14 -11.24 -21.35
CA ALA A 196 -24.64 -12.08 -20.28
C ALA A 196 -25.71 -12.39 -19.22
N THR A 197 -26.75 -11.56 -19.05
CA THR A 197 -27.95 -11.91 -18.27
C THR A 197 -28.77 -12.97 -19.00
N VAL A 198 -29.20 -12.67 -20.23
CA VAL A 198 -30.23 -13.43 -20.97
C VAL A 198 -29.73 -14.77 -21.50
N TYR A 199 -28.47 -14.85 -21.93
CA TYR A 199 -27.90 -16.08 -22.48
C TYR A 199 -26.93 -16.73 -21.48
N ALA A 200 -26.99 -18.06 -21.37
CA ALA A 200 -26.21 -18.81 -20.38
C ALA A 200 -24.68 -18.76 -20.62
N ASN A 201 -24.25 -18.34 -21.81
CA ASN A 201 -22.94 -18.58 -22.40
C ASN A 201 -22.18 -17.30 -22.85
N VAL A 202 -22.26 -16.18 -22.11
CA VAL A 202 -21.67 -14.84 -22.45
C VAL A 202 -21.10 -14.12 -21.20
N GLN A 203 -19.99 -13.35 -21.30
CA GLN A 203 -19.13 -12.81 -20.19
C GLN A 203 -18.36 -11.48 -20.55
N ASP A 204 -18.00 -10.56 -19.62
CA ASP A 204 -17.40 -9.20 -19.91
C ASP A 204 -16.71 -8.40 -18.70
N GLY A 205 -16.03 -7.21 -18.87
CA GLY A 205 -15.51 -6.32 -17.73
C GLY A 205 -14.56 -5.05 -17.94
N GLN A 206 -14.72 -3.90 -17.19
CA GLN A 206 -13.71 -2.81 -16.78
C GLN A 206 -14.29 -1.57 -15.96
N GLU A 207 -13.68 -0.87 -14.95
CA GLU A 207 -14.40 -0.07 -13.84
C GLU A 207 -15.85 0.41 -14.08
N THR A 208 -16.10 1.50 -14.82
CA THR A 208 -17.49 2.01 -14.95
C THR A 208 -18.39 0.94 -15.58
N ALA A 209 -17.81 0.17 -16.49
CA ALA A 209 -18.33 -1.07 -16.98
C ALA A 209 -18.34 -2.21 -15.93
N VAL A 210 -17.41 -2.37 -14.99
CA VAL A 210 -17.50 -3.31 -13.85
C VAL A 210 -18.72 -2.99 -12.99
N ARG A 211 -19.04 -1.72 -12.73
CA ARG A 211 -20.29 -1.35 -12.03
C ARG A 211 -21.52 -1.76 -12.87
N GLN A 212 -21.58 -1.35 -14.14
CA GLN A 212 -22.68 -1.70 -15.05
C GLN A 212 -22.81 -3.20 -15.34
N ILE A 213 -21.73 -3.96 -15.25
CA ILE A 213 -21.70 -5.41 -15.44
C ILE A 213 -22.08 -6.10 -14.14
N LEU A 214 -21.63 -5.65 -12.96
CA LEU A 214 -22.13 -6.18 -11.68
C LEU A 214 -23.61 -5.85 -11.43
N GLU A 215 -24.15 -4.80 -12.05
CA GLU A 215 -25.58 -4.48 -12.08
C GLU A 215 -26.43 -5.45 -12.93
N LEU A 216 -25.84 -6.13 -13.93
CA LEU A 216 -26.58 -6.90 -14.96
C LEU A 216 -26.17 -8.38 -15.09
N CYS A 217 -24.90 -8.69 -14.85
CA CYS A 217 -24.26 -9.97 -15.11
C CYS A 217 -23.87 -10.65 -13.78
N PRO A 218 -24.31 -11.89 -13.52
CA PRO A 218 -23.85 -12.65 -12.35
C PRO A 218 -22.34 -12.81 -12.37
N TRP A 219 -21.65 -12.58 -11.23
CA TRP A 219 -20.19 -12.59 -11.20
C TRP A 219 -19.54 -13.94 -11.53
N SER A 220 -20.29 -15.05 -11.48
CA SER A 220 -19.89 -16.37 -12.00
C SER A 220 -19.78 -16.44 -13.54
N LYS A 221 -20.13 -15.35 -14.24
CA LYS A 221 -19.94 -15.09 -15.67
C LYS A 221 -19.02 -13.89 -15.94
N ILE A 222 -18.20 -13.45 -14.98
CA ILE A 222 -17.25 -12.35 -15.18
C ILE A 222 -15.82 -12.91 -15.18
N LEU A 223 -14.99 -12.45 -16.11
CA LEU A 223 -13.58 -12.82 -16.26
C LEU A 223 -12.72 -11.57 -16.27
N TRP A 224 -11.54 -11.63 -15.65
CA TRP A 224 -10.49 -10.68 -15.95
C TRP A 224 -9.55 -11.17 -17.07
N SER A 225 -9.13 -10.25 -17.93
CA SER A 225 -8.09 -10.44 -18.94
C SER A 225 -7.48 -9.09 -19.32
N THR A 226 -6.24 -9.08 -19.80
CA THR A 226 -5.57 -7.92 -20.40
C THR A 226 -5.15 -8.24 -21.83
N ASP A 227 -5.22 -7.26 -22.74
CA ASP A 227 -4.60 -7.33 -24.08
C ASP A 227 -3.15 -6.76 -24.07
N GLY A 228 -2.58 -6.54 -22.87
CA GLY A 228 -1.17 -6.20 -22.69
C GLY A 228 -0.24 -7.15 -23.43
N HIS A 229 0.71 -6.59 -24.18
CA HIS A 229 1.56 -7.32 -25.12
C HIS A 229 2.90 -6.60 -25.34
N TRP A 230 3.89 -7.33 -25.87
CA TRP A 230 5.31 -6.93 -26.01
C TRP A 230 6.05 -6.70 -24.68
N PHE A 231 5.51 -5.87 -23.79
CA PHE A 231 6.19 -5.34 -22.60
C PHE A 231 5.62 -5.94 -21.29
N PRO A 232 6.42 -6.62 -20.43
CA PRO A 232 5.98 -7.15 -19.14
C PRO A 232 5.23 -6.14 -18.25
N GLU A 233 5.64 -4.88 -18.33
CA GLU A 233 5.11 -3.74 -17.59
C GLU A 233 3.62 -3.51 -17.88
N THR A 234 3.17 -3.81 -19.12
CA THR A 234 1.74 -3.66 -19.49
C THR A 234 0.83 -4.68 -18.80
N TYR A 235 1.36 -5.86 -18.46
CA TYR A 235 0.63 -6.85 -17.66
C TYR A 235 0.58 -6.41 -16.20
N LEU A 236 1.70 -5.93 -15.64
CA LEU A 236 1.77 -5.43 -14.27
C LEU A 236 0.83 -4.23 -14.06
N LEU A 237 0.87 -3.24 -14.96
CA LEU A 237 0.01 -2.06 -14.91
C LEU A 237 -1.48 -2.45 -14.95
N ALA A 238 -1.86 -3.39 -15.83
CA ALA A 238 -3.24 -3.88 -15.91
C ALA A 238 -3.67 -4.63 -14.63
N VAL A 239 -2.77 -5.36 -13.97
CA VAL A 239 -3.02 -6.02 -12.67
C VAL A 239 -3.18 -5.00 -11.54
N LEU A 240 -2.37 -3.92 -11.52
CA LEU A 240 -2.49 -2.86 -10.52
C LEU A 240 -3.82 -2.11 -10.67
N GLN A 241 -4.10 -1.63 -11.87
CA GLN A 241 -5.33 -0.88 -12.19
C GLN A 241 -6.60 -1.68 -11.86
N VAL A 242 -6.68 -2.96 -12.26
CA VAL A 242 -7.89 -3.75 -11.97
C VAL A 242 -8.06 -4.04 -10.48
N ARG A 243 -6.97 -4.19 -9.71
CA ARG A 243 -7.04 -4.41 -8.25
C ARG A 243 -7.51 -3.17 -7.51
N GLU A 244 -7.03 -2.00 -7.90
CA GLU A 244 -7.51 -0.70 -7.40
C GLU A 244 -9.02 -0.53 -7.67
N VAL A 245 -9.41 -0.74 -8.93
CA VAL A 245 -10.80 -0.68 -9.40
C VAL A 245 -11.72 -1.64 -8.63
N PHE A 246 -11.32 -2.90 -8.47
CA PHE A 246 -12.13 -3.88 -7.70
C PHE A 246 -12.17 -3.53 -6.21
N GLY A 247 -11.06 -3.08 -5.61
CA GLY A 247 -11.02 -2.64 -4.21
C GLY A 247 -11.99 -1.48 -3.95
N LYS A 248 -12.03 -0.49 -4.86
CA LYS A 248 -12.94 0.65 -4.82
C LYS A 248 -14.40 0.25 -5.00
N VAL A 249 -14.73 -0.48 -6.08
CA VAL A 249 -16.12 -0.90 -6.40
C VAL A 249 -16.69 -1.85 -5.34
N LEU A 250 -15.94 -2.89 -4.95
CA LEU A 250 -16.42 -3.85 -3.94
C LEU A 250 -16.38 -3.24 -2.54
N GLY A 251 -15.41 -2.38 -2.24
CA GLY A 251 -15.40 -1.60 -1.00
C GLY A 251 -16.65 -0.73 -0.85
N ASP A 252 -17.15 -0.12 -1.94
CA ASP A 252 -18.43 0.60 -1.93
C ASP A 252 -19.61 -0.34 -1.67
N PHE A 253 -19.64 -1.51 -2.33
CA PHE A 253 -20.74 -2.46 -2.21
C PHE A 253 -20.81 -3.07 -0.80
N VAL A 254 -19.67 -3.36 -0.17
CA VAL A 254 -19.58 -3.81 1.22
C VAL A 254 -19.96 -2.69 2.20
N ARG A 255 -19.44 -1.46 2.02
CA ARG A 255 -19.84 -0.28 2.83
C ARG A 255 -21.35 0.00 2.76
N LYS A 256 -21.97 -0.20 1.60
CA LYS A 256 -23.42 -0.03 1.39
C LYS A 256 -24.26 -1.27 1.72
N ARG A 257 -23.65 -2.34 2.25
CA ARG A 257 -24.29 -3.63 2.57
C ARG A 257 -25.03 -4.28 1.39
N HIS A 258 -24.59 -4.02 0.15
CA HIS A 258 -25.10 -4.69 -1.06
C HIS A 258 -24.63 -6.16 -1.13
N ILE A 259 -23.42 -6.42 -0.59
CA ILE A 259 -22.83 -7.75 -0.39
C ILE A 259 -22.05 -7.74 0.94
N THR A 260 -21.81 -8.91 1.53
CA THR A 260 -20.87 -9.06 2.65
C THR A 260 -19.42 -8.99 2.19
N TRP A 261 -18.48 -8.78 3.12
CA TRP A 261 -17.04 -8.86 2.82
C TRP A 261 -16.62 -10.25 2.34
N GLN A 262 -17.27 -11.31 2.84
CA GLN A 262 -17.00 -12.70 2.45
C GLN A 262 -17.41 -12.96 0.99
N GLU A 263 -18.59 -12.47 0.59
CA GLU A 263 -19.04 -12.50 -0.81
C GLU A 263 -18.14 -11.63 -1.69
N GLY A 264 -17.70 -10.46 -1.22
CA GLY A 264 -16.70 -9.64 -1.93
C GLY A 264 -15.38 -10.38 -2.17
N CYS A 265 -14.83 -11.04 -1.16
CA CYS A 265 -13.65 -11.89 -1.30
C CYS A 265 -13.89 -13.08 -2.25
N GLN A 266 -15.08 -13.69 -2.22
CA GLN A 266 -15.40 -14.79 -3.12
C GLN A 266 -15.57 -14.34 -4.57
N LEU A 267 -16.21 -13.18 -4.80
CA LEU A 267 -16.34 -12.54 -6.10
C LEU A 267 -14.97 -12.26 -6.73
N VAL A 268 -14.01 -11.75 -5.94
CA VAL A 268 -12.61 -11.58 -6.37
C VAL A 268 -11.99 -12.93 -6.78
N ARG A 269 -12.12 -13.99 -5.96
CA ARG A 269 -11.61 -15.33 -6.30
C ARG A 269 -12.26 -15.89 -7.58
N ASP A 270 -13.55 -15.64 -7.77
CA ASP A 270 -14.29 -16.11 -8.94
C ASP A 270 -13.82 -15.43 -10.22
N VAL A 271 -13.78 -14.08 -10.23
CA VAL A 271 -13.41 -13.27 -11.41
C VAL A 271 -11.94 -13.47 -11.83
N PHE A 272 -11.02 -13.51 -10.87
CA PHE A 272 -9.59 -13.62 -11.17
C PHE A 272 -9.08 -15.06 -11.31
N PHE A 273 -9.79 -16.07 -10.78
CA PHE A 273 -9.30 -17.45 -10.79
C PHE A 273 -10.35 -18.51 -11.10
N ASN A 274 -11.44 -18.63 -10.33
CA ASN A 274 -12.31 -19.81 -10.44
C ASN A 274 -13.04 -19.88 -11.78
N ASN A 275 -13.53 -18.75 -12.31
CA ASN A 275 -14.27 -18.70 -13.56
C ASN A 275 -13.38 -19.06 -14.77
N SER A 276 -12.15 -18.55 -14.82
CA SER A 276 -11.20 -18.85 -15.91
C SER A 276 -10.72 -20.30 -15.83
N ASN A 277 -10.33 -20.77 -14.64
CA ASN A 277 -9.90 -22.14 -14.41
C ASN A 277 -11.01 -23.16 -14.76
N LYS A 278 -12.27 -22.85 -14.43
CA LYS A 278 -13.46 -23.66 -14.76
C LYS A 278 -13.81 -23.64 -16.25
N LEU A 279 -13.84 -22.46 -16.89
CA LEU A 279 -14.24 -22.31 -18.30
C LEU A 279 -13.22 -22.93 -19.26
N TYR A 280 -11.94 -22.65 -19.02
CA TYR A 280 -10.84 -23.12 -19.89
C TYR A 280 -10.24 -24.47 -19.44
N ARG A 281 -10.74 -25.05 -18.33
CA ARG A 281 -10.22 -26.29 -17.72
C ARG A 281 -8.70 -26.27 -17.51
N LEU A 282 -8.19 -25.18 -16.95
CA LEU A 282 -6.74 -24.97 -16.82
C LEU A 282 -6.06 -25.96 -15.85
N GLY A 283 -6.84 -26.62 -14.98
CA GLY A 283 -6.35 -27.62 -14.03
C GLY A 283 -5.45 -27.03 -12.93
N LEU A 284 -5.47 -25.69 -12.79
CA LEU A 284 -4.63 -25.00 -11.82
C LEU A 284 -5.19 -25.22 -10.42
N THR A 285 -4.40 -25.82 -9.53
CA THR A 285 -4.59 -25.56 -8.11
C THR A 285 -4.27 -24.10 -7.84
N ARG A 286 -5.06 -23.44 -6.99
CA ARG A 286 -4.62 -22.16 -6.42
C ARG A 286 -3.36 -22.48 -5.61
N ARG A 287 -2.34 -21.63 -5.70
CA ARG A 287 -1.40 -21.48 -4.58
C ARG A 287 -2.21 -20.74 -3.52
N ASP A 288 -2.97 -21.48 -2.74
CA ASP A 288 -3.48 -20.93 -1.49
C ASP A 288 -2.25 -20.48 -0.69
N GLU A 289 -2.34 -19.30 -0.08
CA GLU A 289 -1.27 -18.82 0.77
C GLU A 289 -1.00 -19.88 1.85
N ASN A 290 0.27 -20.09 2.22
CA ASN A 290 0.56 -20.82 3.45
C ASN A 290 -0.17 -20.07 4.57
N GLU A 291 -1.24 -20.65 5.11
CA GLU A 291 -1.93 -20.11 6.28
C GLU A 291 -0.86 -19.94 7.36
N ALA A 292 -0.58 -18.70 7.74
CA ALA A 292 0.44 -18.40 8.72
C ALA A 292 0.03 -19.13 10.03
N PRO A 293 0.82 -20.09 10.54
CA PRO A 293 0.39 -20.97 11.61
C PRO A 293 0.19 -20.16 12.90
N GLY A 294 -1.06 -19.76 13.14
CA GLY A 294 -1.42 -18.77 14.15
C GLY A 294 -2.69 -17.97 13.85
N GLN A 295 -3.17 -17.90 12.59
CA GLN A 295 -4.49 -17.33 12.31
C GLN A 295 -5.61 -18.28 12.74
N SER A 296 -6.01 -18.17 14.01
CA SER A 296 -7.29 -18.67 14.50
C SER A 296 -8.45 -18.00 13.75
N GLN A 297 -9.64 -18.63 13.78
CA GLN A 297 -10.87 -18.01 13.29
C GLN A 297 -11.28 -16.86 14.22
N GLN A 298 -10.63 -15.71 14.08
CA GLN A 298 -11.06 -14.49 14.74
C GLN A 298 -12.43 -14.09 14.19
N THR A 299 -13.46 -14.25 15.02
CA THR A 299 -14.71 -13.50 14.88
C THR A 299 -14.37 -12.02 14.91
N VAL A 300 -14.49 -11.34 13.78
CA VAL A 300 -14.26 -9.90 13.69
C VAL A 300 -15.39 -9.20 14.44
N SER A 301 -15.16 -8.87 15.71
CA SER A 301 -16.04 -8.03 16.53
C SER A 301 -16.30 -6.71 15.81
N SER A 302 -17.55 -6.27 15.80
CA SER A 302 -17.91 -4.95 15.28
C SER A 302 -17.53 -3.84 16.26
N ASP A 303 -17.49 -2.60 15.77
CA ASP A 303 -17.32 -1.39 16.61
C ASP A 303 -18.31 -1.35 17.79
N LEU A 304 -19.51 -1.90 17.62
CA LEU A 304 -20.51 -2.02 18.68
C LEU A 304 -20.12 -3.08 19.71
N ASP A 305 -19.71 -4.27 19.27
CA ASP A 305 -19.30 -5.36 20.15
C ASP A 305 -18.09 -4.95 21.01
N LEU A 306 -17.08 -4.32 20.39
CA LEU A 306 -15.89 -3.79 21.06
C LEU A 306 -16.25 -2.74 22.12
N LEU A 307 -17.18 -1.83 21.80
CA LEU A 307 -17.63 -0.81 22.74
C LEU A 307 -18.47 -1.39 23.88
N GLU A 308 -19.35 -2.36 23.60
CA GLU A 308 -20.19 -2.98 24.63
C GLU A 308 -19.39 -3.93 25.55
N GLU A 309 -18.38 -4.64 25.02
CA GLU A 309 -17.40 -5.41 25.81
C GLU A 309 -16.59 -4.48 26.73
N TYR A 310 -16.02 -3.40 26.17
CA TYR A 310 -15.27 -2.42 26.96
C TYR A 310 -16.12 -1.79 28.08
N LEU A 311 -17.40 -1.46 27.80
CA LEU A 311 -18.31 -0.87 28.79
C LEU A 311 -18.84 -1.90 29.81
N ALA A 312 -18.90 -3.18 29.47
CA ALA A 312 -19.20 -4.24 30.43
C ALA A 312 -18.06 -4.41 31.46
N ALA A 313 -16.81 -4.29 31.03
CA ALA A 313 -15.65 -4.24 31.92
C ALA A 313 -15.53 -2.89 32.66
N ASN A 314 -15.90 -1.79 32.00
CA ASN A 314 -15.77 -0.42 32.50
C ASN A 314 -17.13 0.30 32.53
N PRO A 315 -17.97 0.14 33.58
CA PRO A 315 -19.32 0.70 33.62
C PRO A 315 -19.39 2.20 34.02
N THR A 316 -18.25 2.88 34.19
CA THR A 316 -18.19 4.27 34.67
C THR A 316 -18.13 5.39 33.61
N PRO A 317 -17.67 5.18 32.35
CA PRO A 317 -17.64 6.22 31.33
C PRO A 317 -19.02 6.74 30.94
N THR A 318 -19.13 8.05 30.77
CA THR A 318 -20.32 8.74 30.22
C THR A 318 -20.02 9.45 28.89
N PHE A 319 -18.74 9.67 28.56
CA PHE A 319 -18.29 10.22 27.28
C PHE A 319 -17.19 9.36 26.64
N LEU A 320 -17.27 9.20 25.32
CA LEU A 320 -16.16 8.76 24.48
C LEU A 320 -15.34 9.99 24.05
N ARG A 321 -14.03 9.91 24.13
CA ARG A 321 -13.09 10.92 23.62
C ARG A 321 -12.35 10.36 22.41
N VAL A 322 -12.57 10.95 21.25
CA VAL A 322 -11.90 10.56 19.99
C VAL A 322 -10.76 11.53 19.72
N TYR A 323 -9.53 11.04 19.76
CA TYR A 323 -8.29 11.82 19.65
C TYR A 323 -7.67 11.74 18.24
N TRP A 324 -7.01 12.83 17.83
CA TRP A 324 -6.08 12.85 16.69
C TRP A 324 -4.93 13.81 17.00
N ASN A 325 -3.74 13.58 16.44
CA ASN A 325 -2.64 14.55 16.52
C ASN A 325 -2.55 15.34 15.21
N ASP A 326 -2.46 16.67 15.31
CA ASP A 326 -2.25 17.54 14.15
C ASP A 326 -0.75 17.70 13.80
N PHE A 327 -0.46 18.51 12.77
CA PHE A 327 0.91 18.69 12.26
C PHE A 327 1.80 19.53 13.21
N THR A 328 1.22 20.22 14.21
CA THR A 328 1.97 20.84 15.33
C THR A 328 2.25 19.87 16.47
N ALA A 329 2.02 18.56 16.23
CA ALA A 329 2.04 17.48 17.22
C ALA A 329 1.03 17.63 18.38
N THR A 330 0.07 18.55 18.28
CA THR A 330 -0.92 18.80 19.33
C THR A 330 -1.98 17.69 19.34
N PRO A 331 -2.21 17.00 20.48
CA PRO A 331 -3.36 16.09 20.63
C PRO A 331 -4.66 16.89 20.70
N ARG A 332 -5.45 16.81 19.63
CA ARG A 332 -6.80 17.37 19.52
C ARG A 332 -7.82 16.27 19.82
N MET A 333 -9.04 16.64 20.21
CA MET A 333 -10.10 15.65 20.47
C MET A 333 -11.53 16.16 20.24
N ARG A 334 -12.46 15.22 20.08
CA ARG A 334 -13.90 15.42 20.26
C ARG A 334 -14.39 14.53 21.41
N ALA A 335 -15.18 15.10 22.33
CA ALA A 335 -15.84 14.36 23.40
C ALA A 335 -17.34 14.24 23.08
N ILE A 336 -17.87 13.01 23.10
CA ILE A 336 -19.24 12.69 22.68
C ILE A 336 -19.92 11.87 23.79
N PRO A 337 -21.14 12.23 24.24
CA PRO A 337 -21.90 11.42 25.18
C PRO A 337 -22.09 9.99 24.65
N LEU A 338 -21.74 8.97 25.44
CA LEU A 338 -21.81 7.57 25.02
C LEU A 338 -23.20 7.11 24.53
N PRO A 339 -24.34 7.59 25.08
CA PRO A 339 -25.66 7.28 24.52
C PRO A 339 -25.80 7.68 23.04
N ASN A 340 -25.16 8.75 22.59
CA ASN A 340 -25.20 9.18 21.18
C ASN A 340 -24.30 8.30 20.29
N VAL A 341 -23.23 7.74 20.83
CA VAL A 341 -22.34 6.79 20.13
C VAL A 341 -23.05 5.44 19.97
N LEU A 342 -23.55 4.88 21.08
CA LEU A 342 -24.29 3.62 21.11
C LEU A 342 -25.55 3.67 20.24
N ARG A 343 -26.27 4.81 20.21
CA ARG A 343 -27.42 4.98 19.29
C ARG A 343 -26.98 4.82 17.83
N GLN A 344 -25.98 5.57 17.37
CA GLN A 344 -25.50 5.53 15.98
C GLN A 344 -24.95 4.14 15.61
N LEU A 345 -24.16 3.52 16.48
CA LEU A 345 -23.67 2.16 16.25
C LEU A 345 -24.79 1.12 16.15
N ARG A 346 -25.88 1.25 16.92
CA ARG A 346 -27.03 0.32 16.86
C ARG A 346 -28.00 0.60 15.70
N GLU A 347 -28.19 1.86 15.32
CA GLU A 347 -29.14 2.26 14.25
C GLU A 347 -28.49 2.24 12.86
N GLU A 348 -27.25 2.69 12.74
CA GLU A 348 -26.54 2.91 11.48
C GLU A 348 -25.42 1.86 11.25
N GLY A 349 -24.96 1.19 12.31
CA GLY A 349 -23.86 0.22 12.28
C GLY A 349 -22.47 0.85 12.14
N VAL A 350 -22.36 2.16 12.34
CA VAL A 350 -21.13 2.94 12.19
C VAL A 350 -21.26 4.25 12.98
N PHE A 351 -20.14 4.83 13.41
CA PHE A 351 -20.13 6.13 14.07
C PHE A 351 -18.94 6.97 13.58
N SER A 352 -19.17 8.26 13.32
CA SER A 352 -18.12 9.24 12.99
C SER A 352 -18.53 10.65 13.38
N VAL A 353 -17.56 11.55 13.50
CA VAL A 353 -17.78 12.96 13.87
C VAL A 353 -17.27 13.89 12.78
N GLY A 354 -18.07 14.89 12.38
CA GLY A 354 -17.64 15.92 11.43
C GLY A 354 -16.61 16.87 12.04
N VAL A 355 -15.53 17.13 11.30
CA VAL A 355 -14.48 18.08 11.67
C VAL A 355 -14.10 18.90 10.44
N THR A 356 -14.03 20.23 10.55
CA THR A 356 -13.63 21.11 9.43
C THR A 356 -12.27 20.72 8.85
N LYS A 357 -12.10 20.77 7.53
CA LYS A 357 -10.83 20.43 6.87
C LYS A 357 -9.63 21.27 7.32
N ALA A 358 -9.87 22.42 7.96
CA ALA A 358 -8.81 23.20 8.58
C ALA A 358 -8.05 22.46 9.70
N SER A 359 -8.62 21.43 10.33
CA SER A 359 -8.02 20.77 11.52
C SER A 359 -6.69 20.04 11.29
N LEU A 360 -6.24 19.90 10.04
CA LEU A 360 -4.93 19.37 9.65
C LEU A 360 -4.00 20.47 9.09
N GLY A 361 -4.33 21.74 9.32
CA GLY A 361 -3.53 22.91 8.96
C GLY A 361 -3.66 24.10 9.92
N LEU A 362 -4.21 23.88 11.13
CA LEU A 362 -4.20 24.87 12.20
C LEU A 362 -2.86 24.84 12.97
N LEU A 363 -2.39 26.01 13.34
CA LEU A 363 -1.32 26.19 14.31
C LEU A 363 -1.82 25.99 15.75
N GLN A 364 -0.89 26.00 16.71
CA GLN A 364 -1.18 25.89 18.15
C GLN A 364 -2.02 27.05 18.74
N ASN A 365 -2.20 28.13 17.98
CA ASN A 365 -2.99 29.32 18.32
C ASN A 365 -4.26 29.46 17.45
N ASP A 366 -4.64 28.39 16.74
CA ASP A 366 -5.78 28.30 15.81
C ASP A 366 -5.75 29.26 14.60
N LEU A 367 -4.60 29.90 14.33
CA LEU A 367 -4.33 30.47 13.00
C LEU A 367 -4.19 29.35 11.96
N SER A 368 -4.58 29.63 10.71
CA SER A 368 -4.45 28.67 9.59
C SER A 368 -3.14 28.88 8.84
N ALA A 369 -2.42 27.79 8.57
CA ALA A 369 -1.23 27.78 7.71
C ALA A 369 -1.61 27.95 6.22
N PRO A 370 -0.66 28.31 5.33
CA PRO A 370 -0.91 28.36 3.89
C PRO A 370 -1.52 27.06 3.34
N GLY A 371 -2.31 27.18 2.26
CA GLY A 371 -3.09 26.07 1.69
C GLY A 371 -4.26 25.58 2.54
N THR A 372 -4.43 26.04 3.78
CA THR A 372 -5.49 25.57 4.69
C THR A 372 -6.81 26.30 4.45
N SER A 373 -7.91 25.54 4.41
CA SER A 373 -9.27 26.05 4.20
C SER A 373 -10.23 25.50 5.26
N PRO A 374 -11.13 26.32 5.83
CA PRO A 374 -12.20 25.84 6.71
C PRO A 374 -13.38 25.22 5.94
N VAL A 375 -13.38 25.29 4.60
CA VAL A 375 -14.48 24.81 3.75
C VAL A 375 -14.49 23.29 3.67
N GLY A 376 -15.64 22.70 3.96
CA GLY A 376 -15.85 21.25 3.97
C GLY A 376 -15.44 20.59 5.30
N GLU A 377 -15.81 19.32 5.44
CA GLU A 377 -15.45 18.50 6.60
C GLU A 377 -14.73 17.21 6.18
N TYR A 378 -13.88 16.73 7.09
CA TYR A 378 -13.51 15.32 7.18
C TYR A 378 -14.44 14.63 8.19
N ARG A 379 -14.60 13.32 8.02
CA ARG A 379 -15.24 12.43 8.99
C ARG A 379 -14.17 11.77 9.84
N LEU A 380 -14.16 12.07 11.14
CA LEU A 380 -13.31 11.39 12.12
C LEU A 380 -14.00 10.10 12.57
N TYR A 381 -13.43 8.96 12.21
CA TYR A 381 -13.89 7.62 12.64
C TYR A 381 -13.03 7.15 13.81
N PRO A 382 -13.60 6.77 14.97
CA PRO A 382 -12.82 6.17 16.05
C PRO A 382 -12.39 4.75 15.69
N ASP A 383 -11.19 4.39 16.11
CA ASP A 383 -10.70 3.03 16.13
C ASP A 383 -11.08 2.41 17.48
N PHE A 384 -12.17 1.64 17.52
CA PHE A 384 -12.67 1.01 18.74
C PHE A 384 -11.75 -0.09 19.28
N SER A 385 -10.74 -0.56 18.51
CA SER A 385 -9.68 -1.43 19.04
C SER A 385 -8.66 -0.69 19.89
N SER A 386 -8.60 0.65 19.78
CA SER A 386 -7.77 1.54 20.61
C SER A 386 -8.49 2.07 21.87
N LEU A 387 -9.57 1.42 22.31
CA LEU A 387 -10.34 1.82 23.50
C LEU A 387 -9.50 1.66 24.78
N VAL A 388 -9.29 2.77 25.48
CA VAL A 388 -8.60 2.83 26.78
C VAL A 388 -9.33 3.75 27.76
N GLY A 389 -8.95 3.70 29.03
CA GLY A 389 -9.49 4.61 30.05
C GLY A 389 -9.22 6.08 29.70
N GLY A 390 -10.19 6.96 29.99
CA GLY A 390 -9.93 8.39 29.88
C GLY A 390 -9.00 8.88 30.99
N PRO A 391 -8.18 9.94 30.77
CA PRO A 391 -7.23 10.44 31.78
C PRO A 391 -7.90 11.06 33.05
N GLY A 392 -9.24 11.04 33.12
CA GLY A 392 -10.04 11.36 34.29
C GLY A 392 -11.31 10.52 34.32
N LYS A 393 -11.86 10.29 35.52
CA LYS A 393 -13.05 9.45 35.77
C LYS A 393 -14.24 9.89 34.90
N GLY A 394 -15.05 8.92 34.46
CA GLY A 394 -16.24 9.18 33.62
C GLY A 394 -15.95 9.32 32.12
N HIS A 395 -14.76 8.96 31.65
CA HIS A 395 -14.38 9.02 30.24
C HIS A 395 -13.76 7.71 29.75
N ALA A 396 -14.02 7.39 28.47
CA ALA A 396 -13.22 6.48 27.66
C ALA A 396 -12.46 7.30 26.60
N SER A 397 -11.32 6.80 26.14
CA SER A 397 -10.50 7.37 25.07
C SER A 397 -10.33 6.36 23.93
N THR A 398 -10.18 6.87 22.72
CA THR A 398 -9.91 6.13 21.48
C THR A 398 -9.22 7.09 20.51
N PHE A 399 -8.36 6.57 19.63
CA PHE A 399 -7.75 7.35 18.55
C PHE A 399 -8.62 7.24 17.28
N GLY A 400 -8.53 8.21 16.37
CA GLY A 400 -9.37 8.23 15.18
C GLY A 400 -8.64 8.58 13.90
N ASP A 401 -9.13 8.00 12.80
CA ASP A 401 -8.68 8.25 11.44
C ASP A 401 -9.61 9.22 10.72
N PHE A 402 -9.06 10.09 9.88
CA PHE A 402 -9.84 10.97 9.02
C PHE A 402 -10.16 10.30 7.68
N ARG A 403 -11.42 10.41 7.28
CA ARG A 403 -11.94 9.94 5.99
C ARG A 403 -12.74 11.05 5.30
N GLU A 404 -12.81 10.99 3.99
CA GLU A 404 -13.70 11.83 3.21
C GLU A 404 -15.18 11.42 3.41
N PRO A 405 -16.16 12.27 3.05
CA PRO A 405 -17.58 11.95 3.19
C PRO A 405 -18.07 10.71 2.42
N ASP A 406 -17.31 10.20 1.43
CA ASP A 406 -17.58 8.94 0.73
C ASP A 406 -16.99 7.69 1.42
N GLY A 407 -16.19 7.90 2.47
CA GLY A 407 -15.49 6.87 3.24
C GLY A 407 -14.08 6.52 2.73
N SER A 408 -13.56 7.22 1.72
CA SER A 408 -12.15 7.11 1.31
C SER A 408 -11.20 7.72 2.35
N ALA A 409 -9.93 7.29 2.34
CA ALA A 409 -8.92 7.74 3.31
C ALA A 409 -8.47 9.18 3.03
N VAL A 410 -8.24 9.98 4.09
CA VAL A 410 -7.64 11.32 3.95
C VAL A 410 -6.13 11.19 3.91
N THR A 411 -5.55 11.54 2.77
CA THR A 411 -4.10 11.66 2.49
C THR A 411 -3.33 12.37 3.61
N LEU A 412 -3.90 13.47 4.14
CA LEU A 412 -3.31 14.29 5.20
C LEU A 412 -3.35 13.67 6.61
N CYS A 413 -3.91 12.47 6.83
CA CYS A 413 -4.07 11.92 8.18
C CYS A 413 -2.80 11.20 8.68
N PRO A 414 -2.13 11.67 9.78
CA PRO A 414 -0.90 11.03 10.27
C PRO A 414 -1.09 9.58 10.71
N ARG A 415 -2.22 9.28 11.37
CA ARG A 415 -2.58 7.92 11.83
C ARG A 415 -2.68 6.96 10.65
N THR A 416 -3.42 7.35 9.62
CA THR A 416 -3.66 6.54 8.42
C THR A 416 -2.39 6.36 7.59
N LEU A 417 -1.47 7.33 7.57
CA LEU A 417 -0.13 7.17 6.96
C LEU A 417 0.67 6.06 7.65
N LEU A 418 0.74 6.06 8.99
CA LEU A 418 1.47 5.01 9.74
C LEU A 418 0.83 3.63 9.53
N GLN A 419 -0.50 3.56 9.47
CA GLN A 419 -1.23 2.34 9.12
C GLN A 419 -0.84 1.85 7.71
N HIS A 420 -0.89 2.73 6.70
CA HIS A 420 -0.55 2.39 5.31
C HIS A 420 0.89 1.89 5.14
N LEU A 421 1.86 2.51 5.82
CA LEU A 421 3.26 2.06 5.77
C LEU A 421 3.47 0.72 6.51
N THR A 422 2.74 0.46 7.59
CA THR A 422 2.73 -0.85 8.27
C THR A 422 2.12 -1.94 7.37
N ASP A 423 1.07 -1.61 6.64
CA ASP A 423 0.45 -2.46 5.60
C ASP A 423 1.42 -2.76 4.45
N LEU A 424 2.14 -1.74 3.96
CA LEU A 424 3.13 -1.87 2.89
C LEU A 424 4.33 -2.73 3.31
N ALA A 425 4.79 -2.59 4.55
CA ALA A 425 5.79 -3.47 5.15
C ALA A 425 5.30 -4.92 5.21
N SER A 426 4.07 -5.13 5.70
CA SER A 426 3.46 -6.46 5.82
C SER A 426 3.35 -7.16 4.46
N ARG A 427 2.99 -6.42 3.40
CA ARG A 427 2.97 -6.90 1.99
C ARG A 427 4.34 -7.26 1.42
N ARG A 428 5.43 -6.86 2.10
CA ARG A 428 6.83 -7.22 1.79
C ARG A 428 7.42 -8.25 2.77
N GLY A 429 6.61 -8.82 3.66
CA GLY A 429 7.06 -9.81 4.65
C GLY A 429 7.76 -9.19 5.87
N LEU A 430 7.60 -7.89 6.11
CA LEU A 430 8.12 -7.18 7.27
C LEU A 430 7.00 -6.86 8.25
N SER A 431 7.18 -7.26 9.50
CA SER A 431 6.41 -6.77 10.64
C SER A 431 7.37 -6.18 11.66
N PHE A 432 6.88 -5.30 12.53
CA PHE A 432 7.71 -4.60 13.50
C PHE A 432 7.18 -4.74 14.92
N GLN A 433 8.08 -4.57 15.89
CA GLN A 433 7.73 -4.16 17.24
C GLN A 433 8.42 -2.82 17.54
N LEU A 434 7.70 -1.95 18.25
CA LEU A 434 8.08 -0.59 18.58
C LEU A 434 7.86 -0.34 20.07
N GLY A 435 8.90 0.09 20.77
CA GLY A 435 8.85 0.63 22.14
C GLY A 435 9.38 2.06 22.19
N PHE A 436 9.13 2.77 23.28
CA PHE A 436 9.55 4.16 23.45
C PHE A 436 10.12 4.43 24.84
N GLU A 437 11.22 5.17 24.90
CA GLU A 437 11.71 5.85 26.11
C GLU A 437 11.15 7.29 26.11
N VAL A 438 10.46 7.70 27.18
CA VAL A 438 9.86 9.04 27.28
C VAL A 438 10.59 9.87 28.32
N GLU A 439 11.60 10.63 27.87
CA GLU A 439 12.21 11.68 28.67
C GLU A 439 11.24 12.87 28.81
N LEU A 440 11.00 13.30 30.05
CA LEU A 440 10.16 14.44 30.39
C LEU A 440 10.77 15.23 31.54
N VAL A 441 10.47 16.54 31.62
CA VAL A 441 10.79 17.35 32.79
C VAL A 441 9.50 17.78 33.48
N LEU A 442 9.46 17.60 34.80
CA LEU A 442 8.45 18.20 35.67
C LEU A 442 8.97 19.55 36.18
N LEU A 443 8.12 20.58 36.11
CA LEU A 443 8.42 21.97 36.36
C LEU A 443 7.52 22.52 37.47
N GLN A 444 8.06 23.43 38.27
CA GLN A 444 7.30 24.21 39.23
C GLN A 444 6.40 25.22 38.49
N ARG A 445 5.18 25.42 38.98
CA ARG A 445 4.33 26.54 38.54
C ARG A 445 4.55 27.75 39.44
N GLY A 446 4.74 28.90 38.81
CA GLY A 446 4.79 30.21 39.43
C GLY A 446 4.19 31.29 38.52
N SER A 447 4.52 32.54 38.80
CA SER A 447 4.10 33.69 38.00
C SER A 447 5.19 34.75 37.92
N PHE A 448 5.37 35.34 36.74
CA PHE A 448 6.27 36.47 36.49
C PHE A 448 5.49 37.58 35.76
N ASP A 449 5.57 38.82 36.25
CA ASP A 449 4.78 39.97 35.76
C ASP A 449 3.27 39.68 35.54
N GLY A 450 2.69 38.87 36.43
CA GLY A 450 1.29 38.46 36.39
C GLY A 450 0.95 37.38 35.36
N GLN A 451 1.92 36.91 34.56
CA GLN A 451 1.77 35.81 33.61
C GLN A 451 2.22 34.47 34.23
N PRO A 452 1.68 33.32 33.81
CA PRO A 452 2.17 32.01 34.23
C PRO A 452 3.65 31.82 33.85
N TYR A 453 4.45 31.36 34.82
CA TYR A 453 5.87 31.09 34.63
C TYR A 453 6.21 29.66 35.08
N TYR A 454 7.09 28.99 34.34
CA TYR A 454 7.54 27.64 34.65
C TYR A 454 9.05 27.61 34.88
N SER A 455 9.47 27.03 36.00
CA SER A 455 10.87 26.91 36.41
C SER A 455 11.24 25.45 36.71
N ALA A 456 12.54 25.16 36.79
CA ALA A 456 13.02 23.91 37.36
C ALA A 456 12.43 23.67 38.76
N LEU A 457 12.33 22.41 39.16
CA LEU A 457 12.08 22.05 40.55
C LEU A 457 13.28 22.41 41.41
N GLU A 458 13.03 22.83 42.65
CA GLU A 458 14.07 22.87 43.67
C GLU A 458 14.41 21.41 44.05
N THR A 459 15.69 21.05 43.94
CA THR A 459 16.18 19.69 44.28
C THR A 459 17.46 19.79 45.10
N ASP A 460 17.66 18.85 46.01
CA ASP A 460 18.82 18.80 46.91
C ASP A 460 19.96 17.90 46.38
N GLY A 461 19.81 17.38 45.16
CA GLY A 461 20.81 16.60 44.42
C GLY A 461 20.23 15.66 43.36
N HIS A 462 19.47 16.18 42.40
CA HIS A 462 18.95 15.40 41.26
C HIS A 462 20.05 15.12 40.23
N ALA A 463 20.20 13.86 39.81
CA ALA A 463 21.09 13.41 38.74
C ALA A 463 20.71 11.99 38.27
N TRP A 464 21.29 11.58 37.14
CA TRP A 464 21.04 10.29 36.47
C TRP A 464 21.05 9.09 37.42
N SER A 465 19.96 8.32 37.42
CA SER A 465 19.81 7.08 38.21
C SER A 465 20.05 7.21 39.73
N VAL A 466 20.07 8.43 40.30
CA VAL A 466 20.31 8.63 41.75
C VAL A 466 19.01 8.43 42.54
N GLY A 467 18.99 7.42 43.43
CA GLY A 467 17.80 7.03 44.21
C GLY A 467 17.05 8.18 44.91
N ARG A 468 17.75 9.16 45.48
CA ARG A 468 17.11 10.32 46.17
C ARG A 468 16.20 11.15 45.27
N ALA A 469 16.37 11.09 43.95
CA ALA A 469 15.50 11.76 42.99
C ALA A 469 14.21 10.97 42.73
N MET A 470 14.21 9.65 42.96
CA MET A 470 12.99 8.84 43.07
C MET A 470 12.27 9.06 44.41
N ASP A 471 13.01 9.29 45.50
CA ASP A 471 12.46 9.66 46.82
C ASP A 471 11.86 11.09 46.86
N SER A 472 11.79 11.79 45.72
CA SER A 472 11.27 13.17 45.63
C SER A 472 9.74 13.20 45.70
N PRO A 473 9.11 14.17 46.41
CA PRO A 473 7.64 14.27 46.49
C PRO A 473 6.93 14.26 45.13
N VAL A 474 7.55 14.85 44.11
CA VAL A 474 6.98 14.90 42.75
C VAL A 474 6.76 13.50 42.14
N VAL A 475 7.53 12.49 42.56
CA VAL A 475 7.39 11.11 42.07
C VAL A 475 6.14 10.47 42.67
N ALA A 476 5.95 10.57 43.99
CA ALA A 476 4.76 10.09 44.68
C ALA A 476 3.48 10.87 44.32
N GLU A 477 3.60 12.16 43.96
CA GLU A 477 2.45 13.01 43.60
C GLU A 477 2.06 12.97 42.10
N VAL A 478 3.00 12.65 41.21
CA VAL A 478 2.79 12.69 39.74
C VAL A 478 3.04 11.36 39.07
N ILE A 479 4.21 10.76 39.29
CA ILE A 479 4.70 9.61 38.51
C ILE A 479 4.03 8.32 38.96
N GLU A 480 4.09 7.98 40.25
CA GLU A 480 3.44 6.76 40.78
C GLU A 480 1.91 6.75 40.55
N PRO A 481 1.17 7.85 40.76
CA PRO A 481 -0.26 7.90 40.45
C PRO A 481 -0.56 7.80 38.95
N ALA A 482 0.34 8.25 38.07
CA ALA A 482 0.20 8.08 36.63
C ALA A 482 0.44 6.62 36.22
N ILE A 483 1.49 5.97 36.75
CA ILE A 483 1.77 4.54 36.51
C ILE A 483 0.62 3.66 37.01
N ALA A 484 0.13 3.91 38.22
CA ALA A 484 -1.00 3.17 38.79
C ALA A 484 -2.26 3.31 37.90
N ALA A 485 -2.59 4.54 37.47
CA ALA A 485 -3.71 4.78 36.57
C ALA A 485 -3.52 4.14 35.18
N LEU A 486 -2.29 3.98 34.70
CA LEU A 486 -1.98 3.28 33.44
C LEU A 486 -2.10 1.76 33.59
N ALA A 487 -1.65 1.20 34.71
CA ALA A 487 -1.79 -0.22 35.03
C ALA A 487 -3.27 -0.64 35.19
N GLU A 488 -4.12 0.22 35.78
CA GLU A 488 -5.58 0.06 35.78
C GLU A 488 -6.20 -0.03 34.37
N GLN A 489 -5.47 0.44 33.34
CA GLN A 489 -5.88 0.45 31.93
C GLN A 489 -5.12 -0.59 31.09
N GLY A 490 -4.35 -1.50 31.71
CA GLY A 490 -3.57 -2.52 31.03
C GLY A 490 -2.24 -2.04 30.41
N ILE A 491 -1.83 -0.79 30.65
CA ILE A 491 -0.56 -0.24 30.18
C ILE A 491 0.47 -0.36 31.32
N PHE A 492 1.26 -1.43 31.27
CA PHE A 492 2.30 -1.70 32.26
C PHE A 492 3.62 -1.05 31.84
N ILE A 493 4.01 0.01 32.54
CA ILE A 493 5.31 0.70 32.37
C ILE A 493 6.44 -0.26 32.76
N GLU A 494 7.48 -0.36 31.93
CA GLU A 494 8.57 -1.33 32.14
C GLU A 494 9.62 -0.80 33.14
N GLN A 495 9.93 0.50 33.09
CA GLN A 495 10.93 1.15 33.96
C GLN A 495 10.65 2.65 34.10
N VAL A 496 11.07 3.23 35.23
CA VAL A 496 11.26 4.67 35.42
C VAL A 496 12.58 4.92 36.15
N HIS A 497 13.31 5.96 35.73
CA HIS A 497 14.50 6.46 36.43
C HIS A 497 14.59 7.99 36.36
N PRO A 498 15.29 8.65 37.30
CA PRO A 498 15.60 10.06 37.22
C PRO A 498 16.72 10.28 36.22
N GLU A 499 16.65 11.40 35.50
CA GLU A 499 17.57 11.71 34.41
C GLU A 499 18.52 12.87 34.77
N SER A 500 19.22 13.37 33.76
CA SER A 500 20.42 14.21 33.93
C SER A 500 20.15 15.72 34.06
N ALA A 501 18.89 16.15 34.19
CA ALA A 501 18.49 17.54 34.45
C ALA A 501 17.51 17.65 35.64
N PRO A 502 17.46 18.77 36.39
CA PRO A 502 16.61 18.87 37.59
C PRO A 502 15.12 18.67 37.30
N GLY A 503 14.54 17.63 37.90
CA GLY A 503 13.14 17.23 37.67
C GLY A 503 12.91 16.44 36.38
N GLN A 504 13.97 15.94 35.74
CA GLN A 504 13.88 15.09 34.56
C GLN A 504 13.67 13.62 34.97
N PHE A 505 12.78 12.93 34.27
CA PHE A 505 12.55 11.51 34.44
C PHE A 505 12.37 10.86 33.07
N GLU A 506 12.76 9.61 32.95
CA GLU A 506 12.46 8.77 31.80
C GLU A 506 11.38 7.75 32.18
N VAL A 507 10.45 7.50 31.26
CA VAL A 507 9.41 6.47 31.41
C VAL A 507 9.46 5.52 30.22
N VAL A 508 9.82 4.26 30.47
CA VAL A 508 10.00 3.22 29.44
C VAL A 508 8.68 2.50 29.18
N LEU A 509 8.19 2.59 27.94
CA LEU A 509 6.88 2.09 27.55
C LEU A 509 6.96 0.66 26.98
N PRO A 510 5.95 -0.19 27.26
CA PRO A 510 5.92 -1.55 26.74
C PRO A 510 5.83 -1.58 25.22
N ARG A 511 6.60 -2.48 24.59
CA ARG A 511 6.63 -2.61 23.13
C ARG A 511 5.32 -3.16 22.55
N ALA A 512 4.87 -2.59 21.43
CA ALA A 512 3.67 -3.01 20.69
C ALA A 512 3.90 -2.96 19.16
N ALA A 513 2.86 -3.23 18.37
CA ALA A 513 2.88 -2.94 16.94
C ALA A 513 2.91 -1.41 16.71
N PRO A 514 3.50 -0.88 15.61
CA PRO A 514 3.82 0.55 15.47
C PRO A 514 2.67 1.52 15.77
N LEU A 515 1.46 1.25 15.27
CA LEU A 515 0.28 2.09 15.49
C LEU A 515 -0.11 2.14 16.98
N ALA A 516 -0.24 0.97 17.62
CA ALA A 516 -0.60 0.84 19.03
C ALA A 516 0.48 1.37 19.99
N ALA A 517 1.76 1.26 19.62
CA ALA A 517 2.87 1.83 20.39
C ALA A 517 2.82 3.37 20.39
N VAL A 518 2.49 3.99 19.24
CA VAL A 518 2.30 5.44 19.14
C VAL A 518 1.05 5.92 19.89
N ASP A 519 -0.04 5.14 19.86
CA ASP A 519 -1.25 5.42 20.64
C ASP A 519 -0.97 5.40 22.14
N THR A 520 -0.25 4.36 22.59
CA THR A 520 0.23 4.21 23.98
C THR A 520 1.10 5.40 24.38
N LEU A 521 2.06 5.81 23.53
CA LEU A 521 2.92 6.99 23.76
C LEU A 521 2.11 8.29 23.96
N ILE A 522 1.15 8.56 23.08
CA ILE A 522 0.31 9.77 23.19
C ILE A 522 -0.59 9.70 24.43
N HIS A 523 -1.14 8.53 24.75
CA HIS A 523 -1.99 8.36 25.93
C HIS A 523 -1.22 8.49 27.24
N VAL A 524 -0.05 7.86 27.36
CA VAL A 524 0.83 7.97 28.54
C VAL A 524 1.24 9.43 28.79
N ARG A 525 1.65 10.17 27.74
CA ARG A 525 1.92 11.62 27.83
C ARG A 525 0.71 12.40 28.37
N ASN A 526 -0.50 12.10 27.90
CA ASN A 526 -1.74 12.73 28.38
C ASN A 526 -2.07 12.37 29.85
N VAL A 527 -1.81 11.14 30.29
CA VAL A 527 -2.04 10.72 31.69
C VAL A 527 -1.04 11.39 32.64
N ILE A 528 0.25 11.39 32.33
CA ILE A 528 1.29 12.04 33.15
C ILE A 528 1.07 13.56 33.19
N SER A 529 0.79 14.21 32.06
CA SER A 529 0.46 15.65 32.02
C SER A 529 -0.74 16.00 32.90
N ASN A 530 -1.78 15.15 32.92
CA ASN A 530 -2.94 15.35 33.79
C ASN A 530 -2.65 15.03 35.26
N ALA A 531 -1.76 14.08 35.58
CA ALA A 531 -1.29 13.86 36.95
C ALA A 531 -0.51 15.09 37.46
N ALA A 532 0.47 15.56 36.68
CA ALA A 532 1.24 16.78 36.97
C ALA A 532 0.32 17.97 37.21
N LYS A 533 -0.68 18.17 36.33
CA LYS A 533 -1.67 19.25 36.49
C LYS A 533 -2.51 19.15 37.76
N LYS A 534 -2.88 17.94 38.22
CA LYS A 534 -3.64 17.73 39.47
C LYS A 534 -2.79 18.06 40.71
N ALA A 535 -1.51 17.69 40.68
CA ALA A 535 -0.54 18.00 41.73
C ALA A 535 0.02 19.44 41.69
N GLY A 536 -0.43 20.28 40.75
CA GLY A 536 0.02 21.67 40.63
C GLY A 536 1.32 21.87 39.87
N TYR A 537 1.97 20.81 39.38
CA TYR A 537 3.16 20.85 38.53
C TYR A 537 2.84 21.07 37.05
N ARG A 538 3.89 21.27 36.24
CA ARG A 538 3.80 21.25 34.78
C ARG A 538 4.75 20.23 34.18
N MET A 539 4.24 19.28 33.40
CA MET A 539 5.07 18.44 32.55
C MET A 539 5.55 19.24 31.34
N THR A 540 6.76 18.98 30.83
CA THR A 540 7.19 19.44 29.52
C THR A 540 7.97 18.38 28.77
N LEU A 541 7.85 18.43 27.44
CA LEU A 541 8.59 17.64 26.46
C LEU A 541 9.57 18.51 25.65
N HIS A 542 9.87 19.73 26.12
CA HIS A 542 10.76 20.68 25.48
C HIS A 542 12.17 20.07 25.29
N PRO A 543 12.77 20.02 24.08
CA PRO A 543 13.97 19.21 23.80
C PRO A 543 15.25 19.69 24.49
N LYS A 544 15.39 20.99 24.77
CA LYS A 544 16.47 21.55 25.60
C LYS A 544 15.91 22.59 26.59
N PRO A 545 15.29 22.17 27.71
CA PRO A 545 14.48 23.06 28.57
C PRO A 545 15.33 24.07 29.36
N PHE A 546 16.57 23.69 29.66
CA PHE A 546 17.60 24.50 30.31
C PHE A 546 18.90 24.37 29.52
N ALA A 547 19.56 25.48 29.20
CA ALA A 547 20.72 25.47 28.30
C ALA A 547 21.90 24.61 28.81
N MET A 548 22.15 24.66 30.13
CA MET A 548 23.29 24.01 30.79
C MET A 548 22.99 22.60 31.34
N ALA A 549 21.81 22.03 31.07
CA ALA A 549 21.42 20.69 31.51
C ALA A 549 21.19 19.77 30.31
N CYS A 550 20.88 18.50 30.55
CA CYS A 550 20.53 17.57 29.47
C CYS A 550 19.21 17.94 28.76
N GLY A 551 19.03 17.40 27.56
CA GLY A 551 17.81 17.58 26.77
C GLY A 551 16.78 16.50 27.05
N ASN A 552 15.56 16.66 26.49
CA ASN A 552 14.53 15.61 26.44
C ASN A 552 14.44 15.01 25.03
N ALA A 553 14.35 13.69 24.96
CA ALA A 553 14.17 12.87 23.78
C ALA A 553 12.81 12.14 23.73
N ALA A 554 12.62 11.35 22.69
CA ALA A 554 11.60 10.31 22.63
C ALA A 554 12.15 9.10 21.87
N HIS A 555 13.21 8.46 22.41
CA HIS A 555 13.92 7.40 21.69
C HIS A 555 12.98 6.26 21.31
N ALA A 556 13.05 5.81 20.06
CA ALA A 556 12.21 4.75 19.53
C ALA A 556 13.03 3.47 19.36
N HIS A 557 12.63 2.40 20.06
CA HIS A 557 13.21 1.07 19.89
C HIS A 557 12.42 0.28 18.87
N LEU A 558 13.00 0.08 17.69
CA LEU A 558 12.40 -0.63 16.57
C LEU A 558 13.11 -1.97 16.35
N SER A 559 12.32 -3.04 16.21
CA SER A 559 12.79 -4.39 15.87
C SER A 559 11.98 -4.99 14.74
N ILE A 560 12.61 -5.75 13.85
CA ILE A 560 11.91 -6.46 12.76
C ILE A 560 11.41 -7.80 13.31
N SER A 561 10.11 -7.90 13.56
CA SER A 561 9.48 -9.03 14.25
C SER A 561 9.04 -10.17 13.34
N SER A 562 9.20 -10.03 12.01
CA SER A 562 8.81 -11.08 11.07
C SER A 562 9.83 -12.22 11.03
N ALA A 563 9.43 -13.35 10.45
CA ALA A 563 10.32 -14.51 10.30
C ALA A 563 11.58 -14.13 9.51
N ASN A 564 12.76 -14.38 10.11
CA ASN A 564 14.09 -13.95 9.63
C ASN A 564 14.45 -12.46 9.86
N GLY A 565 13.66 -11.67 10.59
CA GLY A 565 13.94 -10.24 10.83
C GLY A 565 15.34 -9.96 11.40
N ASP A 566 15.81 -10.78 12.34
CA ASP A 566 17.16 -10.70 12.94
C ASP A 566 18.32 -11.13 12.02
N LYS A 567 18.05 -11.49 10.75
CA LYS A 567 19.12 -11.82 9.80
C LYS A 567 19.68 -10.56 9.13
N PRO A 568 21.01 -10.43 8.97
CA PRO A 568 21.63 -9.26 8.32
C PRO A 568 21.04 -8.95 6.94
N GLU A 569 20.79 -9.96 6.11
CA GLU A 569 20.21 -9.79 4.78
C GLU A 569 18.77 -9.23 4.77
N VAL A 570 18.08 -9.20 5.92
CA VAL A 570 16.74 -8.60 6.08
C VAL A 570 16.84 -7.21 6.71
N TYR A 571 17.60 -7.03 7.80
CA TYR A 571 17.65 -5.74 8.50
C TYR A 571 18.65 -4.74 7.91
N GLN A 572 19.74 -5.17 7.28
CA GLN A 572 20.75 -4.23 6.77
C GLN A 572 20.20 -3.29 5.68
N PRO A 573 19.43 -3.76 4.67
CA PRO A 573 18.82 -2.84 3.70
C PRO A 573 17.82 -1.87 4.33
N PHE A 574 17.11 -2.30 5.38
CA PHE A 574 16.17 -1.45 6.11
C PHE A 574 16.89 -0.31 6.85
N TYR A 575 17.93 -0.60 7.64
CA TYR A 575 18.68 0.45 8.34
C TYR A 575 19.59 1.27 7.41
N ALA A 576 20.06 0.71 6.29
CA ALA A 576 20.72 1.47 5.22
C ALA A 576 19.79 2.51 4.59
N GLY A 577 18.52 2.16 4.35
CA GLY A 577 17.50 3.10 3.89
C GLY A 577 17.23 4.23 4.89
N ILE A 578 17.12 3.91 6.19
CA ILE A 578 16.95 4.93 7.22
C ILE A 578 18.15 5.90 7.25
N LEU A 579 19.39 5.40 7.13
CA LEU A 579 20.59 6.24 7.04
C LEU A 579 20.61 7.10 5.76
N ARG A 580 20.29 6.51 4.61
CA ARG A 580 20.21 7.20 3.31
C ARG A 580 19.25 8.39 3.32
N HIS A 581 18.10 8.24 3.97
CA HIS A 581 17.04 9.26 4.03
C HIS A 581 17.06 10.09 5.33
N LEU A 582 18.10 9.95 6.18
CA LEU A 582 18.06 10.43 7.57
C LEU A 582 17.88 11.95 7.70
N ARG A 583 18.47 12.72 6.78
CA ARG A 583 18.33 14.19 6.74
C ARG A 583 16.90 14.64 6.40
N ALA A 584 16.18 13.90 5.55
CA ALA A 584 14.75 14.11 5.29
C ALA A 584 13.89 13.67 6.48
N ILE A 585 14.23 12.54 7.11
CA ILE A 585 13.56 12.02 8.32
C ILE A 585 13.61 13.05 9.47
N CYS A 586 14.73 13.75 9.66
CA CYS A 586 14.88 14.79 10.68
C CYS A 586 13.79 15.89 10.61
N ALA A 587 13.22 16.18 9.44
CA ALA A 587 12.13 17.17 9.32
C ALA A 587 10.88 16.78 10.12
N LEU A 588 10.68 15.47 10.30
CA LEU A 588 9.50 14.86 10.92
C LEU A 588 9.79 14.36 12.35
N THR A 589 11.06 14.11 12.70
CA THR A 589 11.50 13.66 14.03
C THR A 589 12.07 14.76 14.93
N TYR A 590 12.56 15.87 14.36
CA TYR A 590 13.02 17.09 15.05
C TYR A 590 12.16 18.29 14.61
N SER A 591 10.85 18.19 14.84
CA SER A 591 9.84 18.99 14.13
C SER A 591 9.73 20.47 14.52
N ASN A 592 10.64 21.04 15.30
CA ASN A 592 10.53 22.40 15.83
C ASN A 592 11.91 23.09 15.91
N PRO A 593 12.01 24.43 15.80
CA PRO A 593 13.31 25.10 15.97
C PRO A 593 13.97 24.82 17.33
N ALA A 594 13.20 24.50 18.38
CA ALA A 594 13.75 24.11 19.69
C ALA A 594 14.39 22.71 19.73
N SER A 595 14.09 21.83 18.77
CA SER A 595 14.68 20.49 18.63
C SER A 595 16.19 20.54 18.44
N TYR A 596 16.65 21.43 17.57
CA TYR A 596 18.05 21.56 17.17
C TYR A 596 18.95 22.08 18.30
N ASN A 597 18.38 22.65 19.38
CA ASN A 597 19.13 22.96 20.60
C ASN A 597 19.57 21.73 21.41
N ARG A 598 19.02 20.53 21.12
CA ARG A 598 19.49 19.24 21.64
C ARG A 598 20.60 18.63 20.76
N LEU A 599 20.73 19.06 19.51
CA LEU A 599 21.56 18.46 18.48
C LEU A 599 23.03 18.91 18.59
N VAL A 600 23.74 18.38 19.58
CA VAL A 600 25.16 18.68 19.87
C VAL A 600 25.96 17.40 20.11
N ASP A 601 27.28 17.45 19.90
CA ASP A 601 28.20 16.32 20.11
C ASP A 601 28.52 16.13 21.60
N GLY A 602 28.97 14.93 22.00
CA GLY A 602 29.43 14.62 23.37
C GLY A 602 28.38 14.80 24.48
N ALA A 603 27.09 14.77 24.13
CA ALA A 603 25.97 15.05 25.04
C ALA A 603 24.93 13.91 25.11
N TRP A 604 25.31 12.71 24.66
CA TRP A 604 24.54 11.47 24.67
C TRP A 604 23.22 11.54 23.87
N ALA A 605 23.10 12.59 23.04
CA ALA A 605 21.89 12.98 22.32
C ALA A 605 21.72 12.23 20.97
N GLY A 606 22.68 11.38 20.61
CA GLY A 606 22.78 10.76 19.28
C GLY A 606 23.70 11.50 18.30
N GLY A 607 24.49 12.49 18.78
CA GLY A 607 25.46 13.23 17.96
C GLY A 607 24.84 14.01 16.78
N ARG A 608 25.71 14.58 15.92
CA ARG A 608 25.31 15.40 14.76
C ARG A 608 25.56 14.77 13.39
N TRP A 609 25.94 13.49 13.32
CA TRP A 609 26.42 12.84 12.09
C TRP A 609 25.47 11.74 11.59
N VAL A 610 25.38 11.55 10.27
CA VAL A 610 24.68 10.40 9.66
C VAL A 610 25.53 9.14 9.88
N ALA A 611 25.24 8.46 10.98
CA ALA A 611 26.05 7.35 11.50
C ALA A 611 25.19 6.30 12.23
N TRP A 612 25.75 5.11 12.39
CA TRP A 612 25.24 4.11 13.33
C TRP A 612 26.40 3.46 14.09
N GLY A 613 26.09 2.77 15.19
CA GLY A 613 27.08 2.03 15.95
C GLY A 613 26.46 1.06 16.94
N THR A 614 27.13 -0.05 17.21
CA THR A 614 26.72 -1.07 18.18
C THR A 614 26.92 -0.53 19.60
N GLN A 615 25.82 -0.40 20.35
CA GLN A 615 25.75 0.13 21.73
C GLN A 615 26.24 1.57 21.95
N ASN A 616 26.73 2.26 20.92
CA ASN A 616 27.13 3.66 20.96
C ASN A 616 25.91 4.60 21.11
N ARG A 617 25.98 5.59 22.03
CA ARG A 617 24.89 6.56 22.29
C ARG A 617 25.08 7.92 21.59
N GLU A 618 26.24 8.17 20.97
CA GLU A 618 26.55 9.41 20.23
C GLU A 618 26.28 9.29 18.71
N VAL A 619 25.42 8.35 18.33
CA VAL A 619 24.95 8.12 16.96
C VAL A 619 23.42 8.17 16.90
N PRO A 620 22.81 8.64 15.80
CA PRO A 620 21.35 8.76 15.69
C PRO A 620 20.67 7.39 15.58
N LEU A 621 21.42 6.35 15.18
CA LEU A 621 20.99 4.96 15.14
C LEU A 621 21.92 4.09 15.99
N ARG A 622 21.49 3.74 17.20
CA ARG A 622 22.21 2.81 18.09
C ARG A 622 21.72 1.39 17.84
N LYS A 623 22.58 0.49 17.35
CA LYS A 623 22.26 -0.94 17.25
C LYS A 623 22.34 -1.57 18.64
N VAL A 624 21.26 -2.19 19.11
CA VAL A 624 21.22 -2.84 20.42
C VAL A 624 21.63 -4.31 20.29
N SER A 625 20.90 -5.09 19.49
CA SER A 625 21.24 -6.48 19.13
C SER A 625 20.40 -6.95 17.93
N GLY A 626 20.94 -7.81 17.05
CA GLY A 626 20.16 -8.34 15.92
C GLY A 626 19.53 -7.25 15.05
N SER A 627 18.20 -7.31 14.90
CA SER A 627 17.35 -6.28 14.28
C SER A 627 16.79 -5.23 15.25
N HIS A 628 17.06 -5.33 16.55
CA HIS A 628 16.67 -4.31 17.56
C HIS A 628 17.64 -3.14 17.55
N TRP A 629 17.14 -1.98 17.09
CA TRP A 629 17.87 -0.71 17.02
C TRP A 629 17.07 0.40 17.71
N GLU A 630 17.78 1.36 18.27
CA GLU A 630 17.28 2.57 18.91
C GLU A 630 17.51 3.76 17.98
N ILE A 631 16.44 4.43 17.61
CA ILE A 631 16.50 5.69 16.86
C ILE A 631 16.52 6.82 17.89
N LYS A 632 17.69 7.46 18.05
CA LYS A 632 17.94 8.52 19.03
C LYS A 632 17.54 9.92 18.53
N CYS A 633 17.43 10.09 17.21
CA CYS A 633 17.14 11.37 16.57
C CYS A 633 15.64 11.74 16.55
N ILE A 634 14.95 11.55 17.68
CA ILE A 634 13.53 11.88 17.87
C ILE A 634 13.37 12.61 19.21
N ASP A 635 12.59 13.69 19.23
CA ASP A 635 12.24 14.39 20.47
C ASP A 635 10.73 14.43 20.76
N GLY A 636 10.38 14.93 21.94
CA GLY A 636 9.00 14.95 22.42
C GLY A 636 8.05 15.93 21.71
N LEU A 637 8.55 16.87 20.92
CA LEU A 637 7.74 17.80 20.09
C LEU A 637 7.38 17.21 18.72
N ALA A 638 7.99 16.10 18.29
CA ALA A 638 7.62 15.42 17.06
C ALA A 638 6.18 14.86 17.13
N ASN A 639 5.44 14.90 16.01
CA ASN A 639 4.22 14.10 15.88
C ASN A 639 4.65 12.64 15.71
N PRO A 640 4.40 11.74 16.68
CA PRO A 640 4.98 10.40 16.65
C PRO A 640 4.46 9.53 15.50
N TYR A 641 3.23 9.77 14.99
CA TYR A 641 2.76 9.09 13.80
C TYR A 641 3.61 9.47 12.57
N LEU A 642 3.93 10.75 12.40
CA LEU A 642 4.75 11.25 11.29
C LEU A 642 6.23 10.85 11.44
N ALA A 643 6.78 10.94 12.65
CA ALA A 643 8.15 10.53 12.96
C ALA A 643 8.40 9.04 12.62
N ILE A 644 7.53 8.15 13.10
CA ILE A 644 7.64 6.72 12.81
C ILE A 644 7.31 6.44 11.34
N SER A 645 6.36 7.16 10.73
CA SER A 645 6.11 7.05 9.29
C SER A 645 7.35 7.39 8.46
N ALA A 646 8.11 8.44 8.79
CA ALA A 646 9.34 8.80 8.11
C ALA A 646 10.41 7.69 8.22
N ILE A 647 10.58 7.12 9.42
CA ILE A 647 11.53 6.02 9.68
C ILE A 647 11.13 4.75 8.92
N LEU A 648 9.84 4.38 8.93
CA LEU A 648 9.35 3.24 8.15
C LEU A 648 9.45 3.49 6.64
N ALA A 649 9.19 4.71 6.16
CA ALA A 649 9.32 5.08 4.76
C ALA A 649 10.76 4.92 4.27
N GLY A 650 11.74 5.55 4.95
CA GLY A 650 13.16 5.42 4.61
C GLY A 650 13.65 3.98 4.63
N GLY A 651 13.26 3.19 5.65
CA GLY A 651 13.63 1.77 5.70
C GLY A 651 12.95 0.91 4.63
N LEU A 652 11.71 1.21 4.27
CA LEU A 652 11.02 0.56 3.15
C LEU A 652 11.58 0.97 1.79
N LEU A 653 12.18 2.15 1.64
CA LEU A 653 12.93 2.53 0.44
C LEU A 653 14.24 1.75 0.33
N GLY A 654 14.98 1.59 1.43
CA GLY A 654 16.17 0.74 1.48
C GLY A 654 15.88 -0.72 1.13
N VAL A 655 14.78 -1.30 1.64
CA VAL A 655 14.33 -2.65 1.28
C VAL A 655 13.80 -2.75 -0.15
N LYS A 656 13.11 -1.72 -0.67
CA LYS A 656 12.65 -1.63 -2.08
C LYS A 656 13.85 -1.68 -3.05
N ASN A 657 14.92 -0.97 -2.71
CA ASN A 657 16.08 -0.78 -3.57
C ASN A 657 17.19 -1.85 -3.33
N ASN A 658 17.04 -2.71 -2.31
CA ASN A 658 18.08 -3.62 -1.82
C ASN A 658 19.39 -2.86 -1.49
N GLU A 659 19.25 -1.77 -0.73
CA GLU A 659 20.34 -0.85 -0.38
C GLU A 659 21.40 -1.55 0.47
N ALA A 660 22.68 -1.31 0.19
CA ALA A 660 23.77 -1.83 1.00
C ALA A 660 24.01 -0.94 2.23
N LEU A 661 24.23 -1.54 3.40
CA LEU A 661 24.67 -0.80 4.59
C LEU A 661 26.16 -0.43 4.45
N ILE A 662 26.41 0.68 3.74
CA ILE A 662 27.76 1.20 3.44
C ILE A 662 28.43 1.93 4.61
N TRP A 663 27.66 2.31 5.63
CA TRP A 663 28.17 2.91 6.86
C TRP A 663 28.80 1.85 7.76
N GLY A 664 30.01 2.12 8.26
CA GLY A 664 30.70 1.27 9.23
C GLY A 664 30.10 1.35 10.64
N ASP A 665 30.45 0.37 11.48
CA ASP A 665 30.04 0.34 12.90
C ASP A 665 30.88 1.36 13.69
N CYS A 666 30.32 2.54 13.97
CA CYS A 666 31.03 3.61 14.67
C CYS A 666 31.07 3.34 16.18
N GLY A 667 32.19 2.78 16.67
CA GLY A 667 32.41 2.46 18.08
C GLY A 667 32.81 3.63 19.00
N VAL A 668 32.88 4.86 18.48
CA VAL A 668 33.28 6.09 19.21
C VAL A 668 32.34 7.25 18.87
N ASP A 669 32.46 8.40 19.56
CA ASP A 669 31.76 9.63 19.17
C ASP A 669 32.18 10.05 17.74
N PRO A 670 31.26 10.14 16.77
CA PRO A 670 31.54 10.55 15.39
C PRO A 670 32.28 11.90 15.26
N ALA A 671 32.10 12.82 16.19
CA ALA A 671 32.79 14.10 16.20
C ALA A 671 34.29 13.97 16.48
N THR A 672 34.73 12.89 17.14
CA THR A 672 36.13 12.61 17.47
C THR A 672 36.91 11.88 16.38
N LEU A 673 36.23 11.34 15.36
CA LEU A 673 36.84 10.68 14.21
C LEU A 673 37.73 11.63 13.40
N THR A 674 38.90 11.17 12.96
CA THR A 674 39.69 11.91 11.96
C THR A 674 39.02 11.86 10.59
N ASP A 675 39.42 12.74 9.67
CA ASP A 675 38.86 12.76 8.31
C ASP A 675 39.12 11.45 7.55
N ASN A 676 40.13 10.66 7.94
CA ASN A 676 40.36 9.33 7.38
C ASN A 676 39.35 8.32 7.95
N ASP A 677 39.17 8.27 9.27
CA ASP A 677 38.21 7.34 9.91
C ASP A 677 36.77 7.64 9.45
N LYS A 678 36.43 8.92 9.25
CA LYS A 678 35.15 9.34 8.65
C LYS A 678 34.95 8.76 7.25
N ARG A 679 35.99 8.81 6.38
CA ARG A 679 35.95 8.21 5.03
C ARG A 679 35.91 6.68 5.06
N GLU A 680 36.58 6.03 6.01
CA GLU A 680 36.55 4.57 6.16
C GLU A 680 35.22 4.04 6.73
N LEU A 681 34.55 4.82 7.60
CA LEU A 681 33.23 4.49 8.15
C LEU A 681 32.05 5.06 7.34
N ASN A 682 32.31 5.83 6.27
CA ASN A 682 31.32 6.59 5.49
C ASN A 682 30.48 7.59 6.35
N VAL A 683 31.11 8.17 7.38
CA VAL A 683 30.52 9.16 8.30
C VAL A 683 31.00 10.57 7.93
N GLU A 684 30.70 10.98 6.70
CA GLU A 684 31.10 12.28 6.15
C GLU A 684 29.96 13.33 6.14
N GLU A 685 28.71 12.90 6.34
CA GLU A 685 27.53 13.76 6.28
C GLU A 685 26.97 14.08 7.68
N MET A 686 26.55 15.32 7.89
CA MET A 686 25.88 15.77 9.12
C MET A 686 24.36 15.71 9.00
N LEU A 687 23.68 15.57 10.14
CA LEU A 687 22.25 15.85 10.27
C LEU A 687 21.96 17.34 10.05
N PRO A 688 20.73 17.74 9.67
CA PRO A 688 20.40 19.14 9.48
C PRO A 688 20.51 19.91 10.78
N LEU A 689 21.08 21.11 10.75
CA LEU A 689 21.34 21.93 11.95
C LEU A 689 20.22 22.95 12.22
N SER A 690 19.20 23.02 11.37
CA SER A 690 17.97 23.80 11.58
C SER A 690 16.75 23.07 11.01
N LEU A 691 15.56 23.53 11.42
CA LEU A 691 14.29 23.04 10.87
C LEU A 691 14.21 23.31 9.37
N ASP A 692 14.58 24.51 8.93
CA ASP A 692 14.56 24.92 7.51
C ASP A 692 15.46 24.03 6.66
N GLU A 693 16.65 23.66 7.15
CA GLU A 693 17.55 22.75 6.46
C GLU A 693 16.95 21.34 6.35
N ALA A 694 16.22 20.88 7.37
CA ALA A 694 15.53 19.59 7.37
C ALA A 694 14.31 19.59 6.44
N LEU A 695 13.47 20.62 6.48
CA LEU A 695 12.33 20.78 5.55
C LEU A 695 12.83 20.84 4.10
N ALA A 696 13.90 21.60 3.84
CA ALA A 696 14.54 21.67 2.53
C ALA A 696 15.37 20.43 2.15
N ALA A 697 15.56 19.47 3.05
CA ALA A 697 16.06 18.12 2.74
C ALA A 697 14.90 17.19 2.38
N LEU A 698 13.81 17.20 3.18
CA LEU A 698 12.59 16.45 2.89
C LEU A 698 11.98 16.81 1.52
N GLN A 699 11.92 18.09 1.17
CA GLN A 699 11.42 18.57 -0.13
C GLN A 699 12.28 18.19 -1.34
N LYS A 700 13.50 17.68 -1.14
CA LYS A 700 14.42 17.25 -2.21
C LYS A 700 14.57 15.73 -2.31
N ASP A 701 13.95 15.01 -1.41
CA ASP A 701 14.01 13.55 -1.33
C ASP A 701 12.79 12.97 -2.06
N ASP A 702 12.83 12.97 -3.40
CA ASP A 702 11.71 12.57 -4.26
C ASP A 702 11.14 11.18 -3.90
N ASP A 703 11.99 10.25 -3.44
CA ASP A 703 11.59 8.90 -3.05
C ASP A 703 10.81 8.93 -1.70
N MET A 704 11.23 9.75 -0.74
CA MET A 704 10.47 10.00 0.50
C MET A 704 9.17 10.79 0.25
N VAL A 705 9.21 11.83 -0.59
CA VAL A 705 8.01 12.62 -0.94
C VAL A 705 6.98 11.74 -1.65
N SER A 706 7.42 10.90 -2.59
CA SER A 706 6.55 9.94 -3.29
C SER A 706 5.92 8.90 -2.35
N LEU A 707 6.66 8.45 -1.33
CA LEU A 707 6.18 7.41 -0.40
C LEU A 707 5.33 7.96 0.76
N ILE A 708 5.59 9.19 1.21
CA ILE A 708 4.80 9.88 2.26
C ILE A 708 3.55 10.54 1.67
N GLY A 709 3.64 11.03 0.44
CA GLY A 709 2.56 11.73 -0.28
C GLY A 709 2.84 13.24 -0.37
N GLU A 710 2.91 13.74 -1.61
CA GLU A 710 3.20 15.14 -1.96
C GLU A 710 2.31 16.14 -1.21
N GLU A 711 0.99 15.94 -1.18
CA GLU A 711 0.03 16.80 -0.47
C GLU A 711 0.30 16.88 1.05
N LEU A 712 0.72 15.77 1.66
CA LEU A 712 1.05 15.73 3.09
C LEU A 712 2.36 16.47 3.36
N VAL A 713 3.39 16.27 2.53
CA VAL A 713 4.66 16.99 2.66
C VAL A 713 4.45 18.49 2.45
N GLU A 714 3.72 18.90 1.41
CA GLU A 714 3.39 20.31 1.15
C GLU A 714 2.65 20.94 2.34
N ARG A 715 1.60 20.29 2.85
CA ARG A 715 0.87 20.81 4.01
C ARG A 715 1.71 20.80 5.29
N TYR A 716 2.58 19.81 5.46
CA TYR A 716 3.48 19.73 6.61
C TYR A 716 4.49 20.88 6.62
N VAL A 717 5.16 21.14 5.49
CA VAL A 717 6.10 22.27 5.35
C VAL A 717 5.36 23.59 5.58
N ASN A 718 4.22 23.82 4.92
CA ASN A 718 3.40 25.02 5.11
C ASN A 718 3.01 25.27 6.58
N VAL A 719 2.68 24.20 7.35
CA VAL A 719 2.42 24.31 8.79
C VAL A 719 3.69 24.62 9.59
N LYS A 720 4.82 24.00 9.24
CA LYS A 720 6.07 24.16 10.00
C LYS A 720 6.79 25.49 9.75
N GLU A 721 6.76 26.02 8.53
CA GLU A 721 7.21 27.40 8.26
C GLU A 721 6.36 28.43 9.02
N ALA A 722 5.04 28.24 9.04
CA ALA A 722 4.12 29.14 9.76
C ALA A 722 4.25 29.01 11.30
N GLU A 723 4.50 27.80 11.82
CA GLU A 723 4.81 27.57 13.23
C GLU A 723 6.16 28.19 13.63
N ALA A 724 7.20 27.99 12.81
CA ALA A 724 8.53 28.56 13.04
C ALA A 724 8.47 30.10 13.08
N LYS A 725 7.88 30.73 12.06
CA LYS A 725 7.72 32.19 11.99
C LYS A 725 6.97 32.76 13.20
N PHE A 726 5.87 32.11 13.62
CA PHE A 726 5.12 32.56 14.80
C PHE A 726 5.94 32.44 16.10
N LEU A 727 6.83 31.46 16.20
CA LEU A 727 7.77 31.35 17.32
C LEU A 727 8.90 32.40 17.20
N GLU A 728 9.34 32.76 15.99
CA GLU A 728 10.37 33.77 15.75
C GLU A 728 9.99 35.17 16.22
N GLU A 729 8.71 35.54 16.08
CA GLU A 729 8.14 36.79 16.60
C GLU A 729 8.23 36.89 18.15
N MET A 730 8.49 35.78 18.85
CA MET A 730 8.73 35.77 20.30
C MET A 730 10.23 35.88 20.63
N ASN A 731 10.55 36.68 21.66
CA ASN A 731 11.88 36.65 22.29
C ASN A 731 12.18 35.26 22.90
N VAL A 732 13.46 34.97 23.13
CA VAL A 732 13.95 33.63 23.53
C VAL A 732 13.25 33.09 24.78
N GLU A 733 13.06 33.89 25.83
CA GLU A 733 12.46 33.42 27.08
C GLU A 733 10.94 33.22 26.94
N THR A 734 10.24 34.14 26.27
CA THR A 734 8.80 33.96 25.96
C THR A 734 8.57 32.72 25.07
N ARG A 735 9.45 32.47 24.10
CA ARG A 735 9.42 31.26 23.25
C ARG A 735 9.62 29.98 24.05
N ARG A 736 10.61 29.97 24.96
CA ARG A 736 10.91 28.85 25.85
C ARG A 736 9.73 28.55 26.78
N GLN A 737 9.19 29.57 27.43
CA GLN A 737 7.99 29.47 28.28
C GLN A 737 6.76 29.02 27.50
N TRP A 738 6.56 29.48 26.26
CA TRP A 738 5.46 29.06 25.38
C TRP A 738 5.53 27.57 25.05
N ILE A 739 6.71 27.06 24.64
CA ILE A 739 6.88 25.63 24.33
C ILE A 739 6.75 24.78 25.62
N MET A 740 7.28 25.25 26.76
CA MET A 740 7.02 24.64 28.07
C MET A 740 5.52 24.60 28.42
N ALA A 741 4.75 25.59 28.00
CA ALA A 741 3.32 25.71 28.26
C ALA A 741 2.42 24.80 27.40
N ARG A 742 2.96 23.94 26.52
CA ARG A 742 2.18 23.19 25.51
C ARG A 742 1.93 21.71 25.78
N HIS A 743 2.69 21.05 26.67
CA HIS A 743 2.62 19.61 26.92
C HIS A 743 2.12 19.25 28.33
#